data_AF-A0A7Y4RZ86-F1
#
_entry.id   AF-A0A7Y4RZ86-F1
#
_cell.length_a   1.000
_cell.length_b   1.000
_cell.length_c   1.000
_cell.angle_alpha   90.00
_cell.angle_beta   90.00
_cell.angle_gamma   90.00
#
_symmetry.space_group_name_H-M   'P 1'
#
loop_
_entity.id
_entity.type
_entity.pdbx_description
1 polymer ?
#
loop_
_entity_poly.entity_id
_entity_poly.type
_entity_poly.pdbx_seq_one_letter_code
_entity_poly.pdbx_strand_id
1 'polypeptide(L)'
;MDLLVKIFRLPVMSIAYNQDKKPLAVSAKLASLEGLRGIASLSVVFHHFFYGFLPALIWGEVGSKGLIWPKFEEAVAQTPLNLLWSGDFAVMVFFVMSAYVLTYRYFQNYDHNIGKSLQDDGEFLLFSVIRRYPRLTVPIFFSSLCVLFFFNFGLLYHKEAVIYTHSFEWLSFLWDLPSASLADVFRNTFIEVTFAPETRYNNVLWTICIEFYGSMLAFALIGLTGRLPWRWIIYPLVIWWIGNSPYVGFVLGVVLADLRFAPSCTLLRNWLERPVVSWSAGLTGLYLGSFIKGIDCSQSNWFSWLYLLDGGSMPNAQWTHNWGAFLLLTALLSSPSWQRGFSNRFFVWLGRISFAMYLMHSLVLGTLSAWIVATLGPTHSYGEIMALTIPLTLATVFVISHLFAKYIDEPNVRFGRILCKKLLQAQLKLSRMYLSESCTWLKKTNPTVFPTIVAETQSCCRVEFKIVTALIACLYIFLYSSLNQGILSHNALDSYTLQAQAWWHGKIALDQDYSYLELAHYKNHVYVSFPPTPTLPQFLLFPFFGSETPNNLLNTIYALTGFYLAARLLQTKTSWKGISVPITAVFGSSLLPLSVNGGVWFQAQLLSFVLTTLAFLLVYQAKNSTPRIHLGYLCLALSVGCRPFQALYFPILIWIVNQSNDSRGVNNAEFTFYLKSKNAIIRNFKFFLLPCIIGAIFARYNWARFDNPLEFGHIYLPEFQSAELGQFNLNYIPKNILNSLQLPFLTEDGRLSFPRFNGMLFFLANPIILIYFFKLNQWKRQQTGLNVLIITLTLIHVLLLLSHRTMGGWQFGNRYFADIIPALLLFLRANDFKASNYDILLCFLGVSLNVYGTLWLFLDWP
;
A
#
# COMPACT_ATOMS: atom_id res chain seq x y z
N MET A 1 -36.32 -40.57 20.69
CA MET A 1 -35.15 -40.38 19.79
C MET A 1 -35.45 -39.47 18.61
N ASP A 2 -36.70 -39.42 18.10
CA ASP A 2 -37.10 -38.51 17.00
C ASP A 2 -37.16 -37.00 17.32
N LEU A 3 -37.10 -36.60 18.58
CA LEU A 3 -37.07 -35.18 18.97
C LEU A 3 -35.64 -34.58 18.97
N LEU A 4 -34.61 -35.41 19.19
CA LEU A 4 -33.20 -34.98 19.16
C LEU A 4 -32.62 -34.95 17.74
N VAL A 5 -33.17 -35.73 16.81
CA VAL A 5 -32.80 -35.71 15.38
C VAL A 5 -33.35 -34.47 14.66
N LYS A 6 -34.41 -33.83 15.18
CA LYS A 6 -34.94 -32.56 14.63
C LYS A 6 -34.16 -31.31 15.07
N ILE A 7 -33.46 -31.34 16.21
CA ILE A 7 -32.70 -30.18 16.73
C ILE A 7 -31.27 -30.12 16.13
N PHE A 8 -30.69 -31.26 15.77
CA PHE A 8 -29.32 -31.35 15.24
C PHE A 8 -29.19 -31.53 13.72
N ARG A 9 -30.24 -31.20 12.95
CA ARG A 9 -30.03 -30.79 11.55
C ARG A 9 -29.50 -29.36 11.54
N LEU A 10 -28.22 -29.19 11.91
CA LEU A 10 -27.45 -28.11 11.30
C LEU A 10 -27.53 -28.39 9.79
N PRO A 11 -28.12 -27.49 8.99
CA PRO A 11 -27.87 -27.58 7.58
C PRO A 11 -26.35 -27.45 7.48
N VAL A 12 -25.68 -28.45 6.91
CA VAL A 12 -24.51 -28.16 6.11
C VAL A 12 -25.05 -27.23 5.02
N MET A 13 -25.15 -25.95 5.36
CA MET A 13 -25.26 -24.88 4.41
C MET A 13 -23.91 -24.96 3.70
N SER A 14 -23.90 -25.80 2.66
CA SER A 14 -23.48 -25.31 1.37
C SER A 14 -23.72 -23.80 1.37
N ILE A 15 -22.70 -23.03 1.06
CA ILE A 15 -22.94 -21.75 0.45
C ILE A 15 -23.59 -22.11 -0.89
N ALA A 16 -24.88 -22.48 -0.83
CA ALA A 16 -25.83 -22.33 -1.89
C ALA A 16 -25.88 -20.82 -2.08
N TYR A 17 -24.89 -20.35 -2.83
CA TYR A 17 -25.04 -19.23 -3.70
C TYR A 17 -26.29 -19.54 -4.49
N ASN A 18 -27.41 -18.98 -4.03
CA ASN A 18 -28.74 -19.32 -4.49
C ASN A 18 -28.81 -18.94 -5.98
N GLN A 19 -28.52 -19.90 -6.86
CA GLN A 19 -28.54 -19.75 -8.31
C GLN A 19 -29.95 -19.97 -8.90
N ASP A 20 -30.96 -20.32 -8.08
CA ASP A 20 -32.29 -20.68 -8.57
C ASP A 20 -33.41 -19.73 -8.10
N LYS A 21 -33.12 -18.44 -7.91
CA LYS A 21 -34.16 -17.42 -8.07
C LYS A 21 -33.99 -16.79 -9.44
N LYS A 22 -35.02 -16.94 -10.30
CA LYS A 22 -35.32 -16.11 -11.48
C LYS A 22 -34.74 -14.70 -11.28
N PRO A 23 -34.13 -14.06 -12.31
CA PRO A 23 -33.41 -12.80 -12.16
C PRO A 23 -34.25 -11.85 -11.30
N LEU A 24 -33.84 -11.70 -10.04
CA LEU A 24 -34.55 -10.89 -9.06
C LEU A 24 -34.66 -9.51 -9.69
N ALA A 25 -35.89 -9.00 -9.81
CA ALA A 25 -36.13 -7.62 -10.17
C ALA A 25 -35.12 -6.76 -9.39
N VAL A 26 -34.21 -6.11 -10.12
CA VAL A 26 -33.20 -5.23 -9.52
C VAL A 26 -33.97 -4.29 -8.60
N SER A 27 -33.66 -4.29 -7.30
CA SER A 27 -34.38 -3.42 -6.37
C SER A 27 -34.31 -1.99 -6.92
N ALA A 28 -35.39 -1.22 -6.84
CA ALA A 28 -35.44 0.13 -7.41
C ALA A 28 -34.24 1.01 -6.96
N LYS A 29 -33.67 0.72 -5.79
CA LYS A 29 -32.45 1.35 -5.25
C LYS A 29 -31.17 0.99 -6.01
N LEU A 30 -30.98 -0.29 -6.33
CA LEU A 30 -29.83 -0.72 -7.14
C LEU A 30 -29.97 -0.19 -8.57
N ALA A 31 -31.20 -0.19 -9.11
CA ALA A 31 -31.47 0.38 -10.42
C ALA A 31 -31.18 1.88 -10.47
N SER A 32 -31.55 2.63 -9.43
CA SER A 32 -31.29 4.07 -9.39
C SER A 32 -29.80 4.43 -9.26
N LEU A 33 -29.02 3.63 -8.52
CA LEU A 33 -27.56 3.82 -8.43
C LEU A 33 -26.87 3.53 -9.78
N GLU A 34 -27.30 2.47 -10.46
CA GLU A 34 -26.85 2.17 -11.82
C GLU A 34 -27.23 3.32 -12.78
N GLY A 35 -28.46 3.84 -12.67
CA GLY A 35 -28.91 4.98 -13.46
C GLY A 35 -28.09 6.26 -13.26
N LEU A 36 -27.83 6.64 -12.00
CA LEU A 36 -26.99 7.79 -11.67
C LEU A 36 -25.56 7.58 -12.20
N ARG A 37 -25.00 6.38 -12.06
CA ARG A 37 -23.69 6.02 -12.60
C ARG A 37 -23.63 6.23 -14.12
N GLY A 38 -24.68 5.83 -14.84
CA GLY A 38 -24.81 6.00 -16.28
C GLY A 38 -24.77 7.48 -16.70
N ILE A 39 -25.56 8.31 -16.02
CA ILE A 39 -25.60 9.76 -16.28
C ILE A 39 -24.25 10.41 -15.94
N ALA A 40 -23.62 10.05 -14.83
CA ALA A 40 -22.30 10.54 -14.47
C ALA A 40 -21.25 10.19 -15.53
N SER A 41 -21.21 8.94 -16.02
CA SER A 41 -20.30 8.57 -17.12
C SER A 41 -20.58 9.35 -18.40
N LEU A 42 -21.85 9.61 -18.73
CA LEU A 42 -22.19 10.39 -19.92
C LEU A 42 -21.75 11.86 -19.78
N SER A 43 -21.86 12.42 -18.57
CA SER A 43 -21.34 13.74 -18.25
C SER A 43 -19.82 13.82 -18.43
N VAL A 44 -19.08 12.77 -18.07
CA VAL A 44 -17.63 12.68 -18.35
C VAL A 44 -17.33 12.65 -19.86
N VAL A 45 -18.14 11.93 -20.66
CA VAL A 45 -17.99 11.92 -22.13
C VAL A 45 -18.19 13.31 -22.70
N PHE A 46 -19.27 14.00 -22.31
CA PHE A 46 -19.52 15.37 -22.74
C PHE A 46 -18.44 16.33 -22.26
N HIS A 47 -17.96 16.16 -21.02
CA HIS A 47 -16.85 16.94 -20.48
C HIS A 47 -15.63 16.85 -21.40
N HIS A 48 -15.13 15.65 -21.68
CA HIS A 48 -13.94 15.48 -22.52
C HIS A 48 -14.19 15.90 -23.98
N PHE A 49 -15.40 15.68 -24.50
CA PHE A 49 -15.78 16.16 -25.83
C PHE A 49 -15.70 17.69 -25.89
N PHE A 50 -16.35 18.41 -24.97
CA PHE A 50 -16.32 19.87 -24.96
C PHE A 50 -14.92 20.39 -24.63
N TYR A 51 -14.19 19.73 -23.74
CA TYR A 51 -12.81 20.08 -23.44
C TYR A 51 -11.93 20.01 -24.71
N GLY A 52 -12.07 18.95 -25.51
CA GLY A 52 -11.28 18.76 -26.73
C GLY A 52 -11.76 19.55 -27.95
N PHE A 53 -13.07 19.72 -28.11
CA PHE A 53 -13.69 20.22 -29.35
C PHE A 53 -14.53 21.49 -29.17
N LEU A 54 -14.86 21.93 -27.95
CA LEU A 54 -15.57 23.19 -27.68
C LEU A 54 -15.02 23.85 -26.41
N PRO A 55 -13.72 24.21 -26.38
CA PRO A 55 -13.02 24.55 -25.13
C PRO A 55 -13.61 25.76 -24.38
N ALA A 56 -14.33 26.67 -25.04
CA ALA A 56 -15.00 27.80 -24.37
C ALA A 56 -16.15 27.36 -23.42
N LEU A 57 -16.78 26.20 -23.66
CA LEU A 57 -17.79 25.65 -22.74
C LEU A 57 -17.21 25.19 -21.39
N ILE A 58 -15.89 25.00 -21.31
CA ILE A 58 -15.18 24.58 -20.10
C ILE A 58 -14.40 25.76 -19.49
N TRP A 59 -13.69 26.52 -20.32
CA TRP A 59 -12.72 27.52 -19.89
C TRP A 59 -13.18 28.97 -20.05
N GLY A 60 -14.42 29.22 -20.51
CA GLY A 60 -14.93 30.57 -20.74
C GLY A 60 -14.07 31.37 -21.72
N GLU A 61 -13.78 32.63 -21.38
CA GLU A 61 -13.00 33.55 -22.20
C GLU A 61 -11.61 33.00 -22.57
N VAL A 62 -10.95 32.23 -21.69
CA VAL A 62 -9.64 31.62 -22.00
C VAL A 62 -9.74 30.59 -23.13
N GLY A 63 -10.83 29.83 -23.16
CA GLY A 63 -11.13 28.86 -24.21
C GLY A 63 -11.72 29.49 -25.49
N SER A 64 -12.05 30.78 -25.47
CA SER A 64 -12.72 31.48 -26.57
C SER A 64 -11.79 31.89 -27.72
N LYS A 65 -10.48 31.75 -27.55
CA LYS A 65 -9.44 32.12 -28.54
C LYS A 65 -9.46 31.17 -29.75
N GLY A 66 -10.49 31.28 -30.59
CA GLY A 66 -10.60 30.57 -31.89
C GLY A 66 -11.97 29.99 -32.25
N LEU A 67 -13.06 30.26 -31.51
CA LEU A 67 -14.37 29.61 -31.72
C LEU A 67 -15.41 30.46 -32.47
N ILE A 68 -16.41 29.79 -33.04
CA ILE A 68 -17.45 30.39 -33.91
C ILE A 68 -18.49 31.23 -33.12
N TRP A 69 -18.88 30.81 -31.90
CA TRP A 69 -19.90 31.50 -31.08
C TRP A 69 -19.43 31.72 -29.62
N PRO A 70 -18.30 32.39 -29.39
CA PRO A 70 -17.69 32.50 -28.06
C PRO A 70 -18.65 33.05 -27.01
N LYS A 71 -19.52 33.99 -27.39
CA LYS A 71 -20.55 34.58 -26.51
C LYS A 71 -21.69 33.63 -26.15
N PHE A 72 -22.08 32.72 -27.06
CA PHE A 72 -23.13 31.73 -26.77
C PHE A 72 -22.58 30.61 -25.89
N GLU A 73 -21.38 30.12 -26.20
CA GLU A 73 -20.70 29.09 -25.42
C GLU A 73 -20.41 29.58 -23.99
N GLU A 74 -19.92 30.81 -23.85
CA GLU A 74 -19.68 31.45 -22.54
C GLU A 74 -21.00 31.66 -21.77
N ALA A 75 -22.06 32.13 -22.42
CA ALA A 75 -23.36 32.30 -21.79
C ALA A 75 -23.94 30.97 -21.30
N VAL A 76 -23.78 29.89 -22.08
CA VAL A 76 -24.23 28.54 -21.71
C VAL A 76 -23.37 27.97 -20.58
N ALA A 77 -22.06 28.19 -20.61
CA ALA A 77 -21.14 27.73 -19.58
C ALA A 77 -21.50 28.26 -18.19
N GLN A 78 -21.99 29.51 -18.09
CA GLN A 78 -22.40 30.14 -16.83
C GLN A 78 -23.78 29.68 -16.31
N THR A 79 -24.53 28.85 -17.06
CA THR A 79 -25.83 28.33 -16.62
C THR A 79 -25.71 27.01 -15.85
N PRO A 80 -26.72 26.65 -15.03
CA PRO A 80 -26.79 25.32 -14.39
C PRO A 80 -26.82 24.13 -15.35
N LEU A 81 -26.94 24.37 -16.67
CA LEU A 81 -26.85 23.30 -17.68
C LEU A 81 -25.47 22.63 -17.68
N ASN A 82 -24.44 23.31 -17.17
CA ASN A 82 -23.08 22.79 -17.03
C ASN A 82 -22.98 21.45 -16.27
N LEU A 83 -23.97 21.10 -15.45
CA LEU A 83 -24.07 19.81 -14.79
C LEU A 83 -24.03 18.63 -15.76
N LEU A 84 -24.50 18.83 -16.99
CA LEU A 84 -24.47 17.81 -18.05
C LEU A 84 -23.06 17.50 -18.55
N TRP A 85 -22.06 18.35 -18.27
CA TRP A 85 -20.66 18.16 -18.63
C TRP A 85 -19.67 18.52 -17.51
N SER A 86 -20.13 18.52 -16.26
CA SER A 86 -19.29 18.70 -15.07
C SER A 86 -18.56 17.41 -14.74
N GLY A 87 -17.43 17.19 -15.44
CA GLY A 87 -16.61 15.98 -15.31
C GLY A 87 -16.05 15.78 -13.90
N ASP A 88 -15.54 16.84 -13.28
CA ASP A 88 -15.01 16.80 -11.90
C ASP A 88 -16.08 16.34 -10.89
N PHE A 89 -17.30 16.91 -10.98
CA PHE A 89 -18.43 16.51 -10.15
C PHE A 89 -18.85 15.05 -10.40
N ALA A 90 -18.91 14.64 -11.66
CA ALA A 90 -19.24 13.26 -12.03
C ALA A 90 -18.22 12.26 -11.44
N VAL A 91 -16.92 12.60 -11.45
CA VAL A 91 -15.87 11.78 -10.80
C VAL A 91 -16.09 11.69 -9.29
N MET A 92 -16.50 12.77 -8.61
CA MET A 92 -16.83 12.69 -7.19
C MET A 92 -18.07 11.84 -6.89
N VAL A 93 -19.06 11.86 -7.78
CA VAL A 93 -20.20 10.92 -7.72
C VAL A 93 -19.70 9.47 -7.81
N PHE A 94 -18.74 9.16 -8.68
CA PHE A 94 -18.12 7.84 -8.74
C PHE A 94 -17.41 7.47 -7.43
N PHE A 95 -16.59 8.35 -6.86
CA PHE A 95 -15.82 8.07 -5.64
C PHE A 95 -16.70 7.84 -4.41
N VAL A 96 -17.70 8.69 -4.18
CA VAL A 96 -18.67 8.53 -3.07
C VAL A 96 -19.46 7.24 -3.25
N MET A 97 -19.95 6.97 -4.46
CA MET A 97 -20.69 5.75 -4.76
C MET A 97 -19.83 4.49 -4.63
N SER A 98 -18.57 4.54 -5.06
CA SER A 98 -17.60 3.45 -4.99
C SER A 98 -17.43 3.01 -3.53
N ALA A 99 -17.12 3.94 -2.63
CA ALA A 99 -17.03 3.64 -1.21
C ALA A 99 -18.35 3.15 -0.59
N TYR A 100 -19.49 3.74 -0.97
CA TYR A 100 -20.80 3.27 -0.52
C TYR A 100 -21.05 1.81 -0.93
N VAL A 101 -20.87 1.46 -2.20
CA VAL A 101 -21.11 0.10 -2.73
C VAL A 101 -20.14 -0.92 -2.14
N LEU A 102 -18.91 -0.50 -1.85
CA LEU A 102 -17.91 -1.35 -1.20
C LEU A 102 -18.23 -1.65 0.27
N THR A 103 -18.90 -0.74 0.97
CA THR A 103 -19.06 -0.82 2.43
C THR A 103 -20.50 -1.07 2.90
N TYR A 104 -21.53 -0.85 2.07
CA TYR A 104 -22.93 -1.00 2.52
C TYR A 104 -23.27 -2.40 3.04
N ARG A 105 -22.70 -3.46 2.46
CA ARG A 105 -22.94 -4.85 2.89
C ARG A 105 -22.41 -5.12 4.28
N TYR A 106 -21.36 -4.40 4.68
CA TYR A 106 -20.80 -4.50 6.03
C TYR A 106 -21.85 -4.02 7.04
N PHE A 107 -22.40 -2.82 6.85
CA PHE A 107 -23.39 -2.25 7.76
C PHE A 107 -24.79 -2.87 7.62
N GLN A 108 -25.23 -3.26 6.42
CA GLN A 108 -26.53 -3.92 6.23
C GLN A 108 -26.65 -5.23 7.03
N ASN A 109 -25.53 -5.94 7.15
CA ASN A 109 -25.47 -7.19 7.89
C ASN A 109 -25.30 -6.98 9.40
N TYR A 110 -25.19 -5.74 9.88
CA TYR A 110 -24.98 -5.40 11.29
C TYR A 110 -26.20 -5.78 12.16
N ASP A 111 -27.42 -5.64 11.61
CA ASP A 111 -28.68 -5.76 12.36
C ASP A 111 -29.31 -7.17 12.37
N HIS A 112 -28.61 -8.18 11.82
CA HIS A 112 -29.02 -9.59 11.90
C HIS A 112 -28.09 -10.44 12.78
N ASN A 113 -27.27 -9.76 13.60
CA ASN A 113 -26.17 -10.39 14.34
C ASN A 113 -26.45 -10.46 15.84
N ILE A 114 -27.31 -11.40 16.21
CA ILE A 114 -27.12 -12.15 17.46
C ILE A 114 -26.05 -13.26 17.26
N GLY A 115 -25.31 -13.28 16.13
CA GLY A 115 -24.27 -14.30 15.93
C GLY A 115 -23.37 -14.24 14.68
N LYS A 116 -22.94 -13.07 14.16
CA LYS A 116 -21.80 -13.06 13.21
C LYS A 116 -20.47 -12.85 13.91
N SER A 117 -19.55 -13.75 13.61
CA SER A 117 -18.19 -13.76 14.15
C SER A 117 -17.35 -12.67 13.47
N LEU A 118 -16.40 -12.09 14.21
CA LEU A 118 -15.33 -11.22 13.71
C LEU A 118 -14.49 -11.83 12.57
N GLN A 119 -14.59 -13.14 12.39
CA GLN A 119 -14.03 -13.86 11.26
C GLN A 119 -14.71 -13.50 9.94
N ASP A 120 -16.04 -13.39 9.92
CA ASP A 120 -16.84 -13.14 8.70
C ASP A 120 -16.51 -11.77 8.09
N ASP A 121 -16.24 -10.77 8.93
CA ASP A 121 -15.86 -9.42 8.48
C ASP A 121 -14.43 -9.36 7.95
N GLY A 122 -13.53 -10.16 8.51
CA GLY A 122 -12.15 -10.24 8.00
C GLY A 122 -12.06 -10.85 6.63
N GLU A 123 -12.80 -11.93 6.44
CA GLU A 123 -12.92 -12.59 5.14
C GLU A 123 -13.60 -11.65 4.15
N PHE A 124 -14.66 -10.93 4.56
CA PHE A 124 -15.27 -9.90 3.73
C PHE A 124 -14.27 -8.83 3.28
N LEU A 125 -13.49 -8.25 4.20
CA LEU A 125 -12.49 -7.22 3.88
C LEU A 125 -11.36 -7.77 3.00
N LEU A 126 -10.78 -8.91 3.36
CA LEU A 126 -9.70 -9.53 2.60
C LEU A 126 -10.13 -9.85 1.17
N PHE A 127 -11.33 -10.42 0.98
CA PHE A 127 -11.85 -10.68 -0.36
C PHE A 127 -12.18 -9.41 -1.11
N SER A 128 -12.61 -8.35 -0.42
CA SER A 128 -12.87 -7.06 -1.05
C SER A 128 -11.58 -6.41 -1.55
N VAL A 129 -10.49 -6.49 -0.78
CA VAL A 129 -9.15 -6.02 -1.17
C VAL A 129 -8.62 -6.82 -2.37
N ILE A 130 -8.62 -8.15 -2.29
CA ILE A 130 -8.05 -9.01 -3.34
C ILE A 130 -8.80 -8.83 -4.67
N ARG A 131 -10.12 -8.66 -4.65
CA ARG A 131 -10.91 -8.46 -5.86
C ARG A 131 -10.69 -7.09 -6.49
N ARG A 132 -10.30 -6.09 -5.69
CA ARG A 132 -10.24 -4.70 -6.14
C ARG A 132 -9.17 -4.49 -7.20
N TYR A 133 -7.99 -5.06 -6.99
CA TYR A 133 -6.87 -4.92 -7.92
C TYR A 133 -7.18 -5.44 -9.34
N PRO A 134 -7.54 -6.72 -9.57
CA PRO A 134 -7.88 -7.21 -10.91
C PRO A 134 -9.16 -6.59 -11.48
N ARG A 135 -10.10 -6.15 -10.63
CA ARG A 135 -11.31 -5.43 -11.07
C ARG A 135 -10.96 -4.15 -11.82
N LEU A 136 -9.95 -3.43 -11.34
CA LEU A 136 -9.49 -2.17 -11.92
C LEU A 136 -8.52 -2.40 -13.09
N THR A 137 -7.49 -3.25 -12.90
CA THR A 137 -6.37 -3.35 -13.87
C THR A 137 -6.70 -4.06 -15.17
N VAL A 138 -7.50 -5.15 -15.14
CA VAL A 138 -7.78 -5.95 -16.35
C VAL A 138 -8.49 -5.14 -17.44
N PRO A 139 -9.56 -4.37 -17.16
CA PRO A 139 -10.22 -3.59 -18.19
C PRO A 139 -9.34 -2.45 -18.72
N ILE A 140 -8.55 -1.81 -17.85
CA ILE A 140 -7.58 -0.79 -18.28
C ILE A 140 -6.59 -1.38 -19.28
N PHE A 141 -6.12 -2.61 -19.05
CA PHE A 141 -5.14 -3.26 -19.92
C PHE A 141 -5.66 -3.38 -21.35
N PHE A 142 -6.91 -3.82 -21.51
CA PHE A 142 -7.53 -3.91 -22.83
C PHE A 142 -7.82 -2.53 -23.44
N SER A 143 -8.19 -1.53 -22.63
CA SER A 143 -8.34 -0.15 -23.12
C SER A 143 -7.02 0.41 -23.66
N SER A 144 -5.92 0.24 -22.92
CA SER A 144 -4.59 0.71 -23.32
C SER A 144 -4.04 -0.09 -24.51
N LEU A 145 -4.37 -1.38 -24.62
CA LEU A 145 -4.04 -2.19 -25.79
C LEU A 145 -4.75 -1.71 -27.06
N CYS A 146 -6.02 -1.30 -26.94
CA CYS A 146 -6.72 -0.65 -28.06
C CYS A 146 -6.03 0.64 -28.47
N VAL A 147 -5.62 1.49 -27.52
CA VAL A 147 -4.87 2.71 -27.83
C VAL A 147 -3.55 2.40 -28.56
N LEU A 148 -2.77 1.44 -28.06
CA LEU A 148 -1.53 1.00 -28.70
C LEU A 148 -1.78 0.52 -30.14
N PHE A 149 -2.86 -0.22 -30.37
CA PHE A 149 -3.25 -0.64 -31.71
C PHE A 149 -3.51 0.57 -32.63
N PHE A 150 -4.40 1.49 -32.25
CA PHE A 150 -4.70 2.66 -33.08
C PHE A 150 -3.49 3.58 -33.29
N PHE A 151 -2.62 3.72 -32.28
CA PHE A 151 -1.37 4.45 -32.40
C PHE A 151 -0.44 3.83 -33.45
N ASN A 152 -0.20 2.51 -33.40
CA ASN A 152 0.70 1.82 -34.33
C ASN A 152 0.22 1.87 -35.79
N PHE A 153 -1.08 1.95 -36.02
CA PHE A 153 -1.67 2.10 -37.37
C PHE A 153 -1.82 3.55 -37.82
N GLY A 154 -1.38 4.54 -37.02
CA GLY A 154 -1.51 5.96 -37.35
C GLY A 154 -2.96 6.44 -37.45
N LEU A 155 -3.87 5.83 -36.69
CA LEU A 155 -5.31 6.13 -36.71
C LEU A 155 -5.76 7.12 -35.63
N LEU A 156 -4.80 7.78 -34.95
CA LEU A 156 -5.05 8.81 -33.96
C LEU A 156 -4.86 10.20 -34.58
N TYR A 157 -5.97 10.85 -34.93
CA TYR A 157 -5.99 12.12 -35.69
C TYR A 157 -6.00 13.37 -34.82
N HIS A 158 -5.60 13.24 -33.55
CA HIS A 158 -5.66 14.30 -32.54
C HIS A 158 -4.86 15.54 -32.94
N LYS A 159 -3.65 15.39 -33.48
CA LYS A 159 -2.79 16.53 -33.89
C LYS A 159 -3.41 17.32 -35.04
N GLU A 160 -4.00 16.63 -36.01
CA GLU A 160 -4.69 17.23 -37.15
C GLU A 160 -5.97 17.94 -36.71
N ALA A 161 -6.72 17.36 -35.76
CA ALA A 161 -7.92 17.97 -35.20
C ALA A 161 -7.61 19.22 -34.36
N VAL A 162 -6.49 19.25 -33.64
CA VAL A 162 -6.07 20.40 -32.79
C VAL A 162 -5.92 21.69 -33.60
N ILE A 163 -5.54 21.59 -34.88
CA ILE A 163 -5.43 22.75 -35.79
C ILE A 163 -6.77 23.50 -35.91
N TYR A 164 -7.89 22.77 -35.93
CA TYR A 164 -9.24 23.34 -36.10
C TYR A 164 -9.97 23.56 -34.79
N THR A 165 -9.70 22.73 -33.78
CA THR A 165 -10.37 22.83 -32.46
C THR A 165 -9.73 23.88 -31.55
N HIS A 166 -8.49 24.29 -31.83
CA HIS A 166 -7.67 25.14 -30.98
C HIS A 166 -7.52 24.63 -29.53
N SER A 167 -7.64 23.31 -29.33
CA SER A 167 -7.45 22.69 -28.01
C SER A 167 -5.99 22.85 -27.57
N PHE A 168 -5.77 23.33 -26.35
CA PHE A 168 -4.44 23.64 -25.79
C PHE A 168 -4.03 22.69 -24.65
N GLU A 169 -4.81 21.63 -24.42
CA GLU A 169 -4.71 20.76 -23.25
C GLU A 169 -4.68 19.29 -23.69
N TRP A 170 -5.39 18.38 -23.01
CA TRP A 170 -5.22 16.93 -23.18
C TRP A 170 -5.27 16.44 -24.63
N LEU A 171 -6.13 16.99 -25.50
CA LEU A 171 -6.19 16.56 -26.90
C LEU A 171 -4.91 16.92 -27.68
N SER A 172 -4.18 17.97 -27.27
CA SER A 172 -2.97 18.47 -27.92
C SER A 172 -1.70 17.69 -27.59
N PHE A 173 -1.64 17.05 -26.42
CA PHE A 173 -0.43 16.39 -25.90
C PHE A 173 -0.61 14.91 -25.57
N LEU A 174 -1.84 14.39 -25.50
CA LEU A 174 -2.08 12.98 -25.23
C LEU A 174 -1.67 12.13 -26.45
N TRP A 175 -1.14 10.94 -26.19
CA TRP A 175 -0.68 9.96 -27.19
C TRP A 175 0.63 10.28 -27.93
N ASP A 176 1.45 11.20 -27.42
CA ASP A 176 2.87 11.25 -27.76
C ASP A 176 3.63 10.12 -27.05
N LEU A 177 3.72 8.95 -27.71
CA LEU A 177 4.23 7.70 -27.13
C LEU A 177 5.59 7.27 -27.74
N PRO A 178 6.73 7.87 -27.35
CA PRO A 178 8.04 7.55 -27.94
C PRO A 178 8.53 6.13 -27.61
N SER A 179 8.03 5.51 -26.53
CA SER A 179 8.41 4.17 -26.06
C SER A 179 7.24 3.15 -26.09
N ALA A 180 6.20 3.42 -26.90
CA ALA A 180 5.01 2.57 -27.00
C ALA A 180 5.38 1.13 -27.38
N SER A 181 5.08 0.19 -26.48
CA SER A 181 5.26 -1.24 -26.71
C SER A 181 4.27 -2.04 -25.89
N LEU A 182 4.11 -3.33 -26.22
CA LEU A 182 3.29 -4.24 -25.42
C LEU A 182 3.80 -4.33 -23.97
N ALA A 183 5.13 -4.34 -23.78
CA ALA A 183 5.75 -4.33 -22.45
C ALA A 183 5.44 -3.04 -21.68
N ASP A 184 5.46 -1.89 -22.36
CA ASP A 184 5.10 -0.61 -21.74
C ASP A 184 3.62 -0.56 -21.33
N VAL A 185 2.70 -1.09 -22.14
CA VAL A 185 1.27 -1.21 -21.78
C VAL A 185 1.08 -2.08 -20.53
N PHE A 186 1.82 -3.21 -20.44
CA PHE A 186 1.80 -4.07 -19.26
C PHE A 186 2.31 -3.33 -18.01
N ARG A 187 3.46 -2.65 -18.11
CA ARG A 187 4.06 -1.88 -17.02
C ARG A 187 3.13 -0.75 -16.57
N ASN A 188 2.64 0.04 -17.52
CA ASN A 188 1.74 1.15 -17.24
C ASN A 188 0.46 0.67 -16.55
N THR A 189 -0.17 -0.40 -17.06
CA THR A 189 -1.46 -0.84 -16.53
C THR A 189 -1.36 -1.54 -15.17
N PHE A 190 -0.49 -2.55 -15.05
CA PHE A 190 -0.45 -3.39 -13.87
C PHE A 190 0.39 -2.76 -12.75
N ILE A 191 1.22 -1.78 -13.06
CA ILE A 191 2.12 -1.19 -12.07
C ILE A 191 1.80 0.30 -11.92
N GLU A 192 2.08 1.13 -12.93
CA GLU A 192 2.08 2.58 -12.73
C GLU A 192 0.69 3.16 -12.41
N VAL A 193 -0.33 2.86 -13.22
CA VAL A 193 -1.69 3.45 -13.13
C VAL A 193 -2.39 3.15 -11.80
N THR A 194 -2.05 2.03 -11.14
CA THR A 194 -2.67 1.69 -9.85
C THR A 194 -2.05 2.44 -8.69
N PHE A 195 -0.81 2.89 -8.81
CA PHE A 195 -0.03 3.43 -7.71
C PHE A 195 0.39 4.90 -7.91
N ALA A 196 0.24 5.44 -9.12
CA ALA A 196 0.52 6.82 -9.51
C ALA A 196 -0.56 7.37 -10.47
N PRO A 197 -0.80 8.70 -10.53
CA PRO A 197 -1.79 9.31 -11.41
C PRO A 197 -1.27 9.42 -12.86
N GLU A 198 -1.17 8.27 -13.54
CA GLU A 198 -0.72 8.18 -14.93
C GLU A 198 -1.84 8.41 -15.95
N THR A 199 -1.52 9.09 -17.05
CA THR A 199 -2.46 9.41 -18.13
C THR A 199 -2.01 8.93 -19.52
N ARG A 200 -0.79 8.38 -19.62
CA ARG A 200 -0.05 8.13 -20.87
C ARG A 200 -0.88 7.54 -22.02
N TYR A 201 -1.56 6.41 -21.78
CA TYR A 201 -2.38 5.76 -22.82
C TYR A 201 -3.83 6.27 -22.85
N ASN A 202 -4.34 6.77 -21.73
CA ASN A 202 -5.70 7.24 -21.63
C ASN A 202 -5.80 8.26 -20.49
N ASN A 203 -6.31 9.46 -20.82
CA ASN A 203 -6.36 10.57 -19.88
C ASN A 203 -7.10 10.19 -18.60
N VAL A 204 -8.14 9.34 -18.65
CA VAL A 204 -8.94 9.06 -17.45
C VAL A 204 -8.27 8.12 -16.43
N LEU A 205 -7.10 7.57 -16.74
CA LEU A 205 -6.42 6.59 -15.88
C LEU A 205 -5.87 7.17 -14.58
N TRP A 206 -5.69 8.49 -14.47
CA TRP A 206 -5.25 9.13 -13.21
C TRP A 206 -6.20 8.84 -12.05
N THR A 207 -7.48 8.57 -12.33
CA THR A 207 -8.49 8.27 -11.29
C THR A 207 -8.31 6.89 -10.66
N ILE A 208 -7.56 5.98 -11.29
CA ILE A 208 -7.46 4.58 -10.87
C ILE A 208 -6.63 4.43 -9.59
N CYS A 209 -5.54 5.20 -9.45
CA CYS A 209 -4.75 5.20 -8.23
C CYS A 209 -5.58 5.72 -7.04
N ILE A 210 -6.39 6.76 -7.27
CA ILE A 210 -7.32 7.31 -6.28
C ILE A 210 -8.41 6.29 -5.93
N GLU A 211 -8.99 5.60 -6.91
CA GLU A 211 -9.98 4.54 -6.70
C GLU A 211 -9.41 3.34 -5.95
N PHE A 212 -8.12 3.05 -6.10
CA PHE A 212 -7.45 1.99 -5.36
C PHE A 212 -7.19 2.41 -3.92
N TYR A 213 -6.46 3.52 -3.69
CA TYR A 213 -6.14 4.02 -2.34
C TYR A 213 -7.39 4.44 -1.56
N GLY A 214 -8.35 5.08 -2.20
CA GLY A 214 -9.65 5.44 -1.61
C GLY A 214 -10.45 4.22 -1.17
N SER A 215 -10.39 3.12 -1.94
CA SER A 215 -11.00 1.85 -1.51
C SER A 215 -10.28 1.25 -0.30
N MET A 216 -8.95 1.30 -0.27
CA MET A 216 -8.17 0.84 0.89
C MET A 216 -8.49 1.68 2.13
N LEU A 217 -8.62 3.01 1.97
CA LEU A 217 -9.07 3.92 3.02
C LEU A 217 -10.47 3.54 3.52
N ALA A 218 -11.43 3.30 2.62
CA ALA A 218 -12.78 2.88 2.99
C ALA A 218 -12.77 1.55 3.76
N PHE A 219 -12.02 0.54 3.29
CA PHE A 219 -11.89 -0.75 3.97
C PHE A 219 -11.20 -0.64 5.33
N ALA A 220 -10.14 0.17 5.41
CA ALA A 220 -9.45 0.47 6.67
C ALA A 220 -10.42 1.14 7.65
N LEU A 221 -11.17 2.14 7.21
CA LEU A 221 -12.12 2.88 8.04
C LEU A 221 -13.19 1.94 8.62
N ILE A 222 -13.85 1.11 7.82
CA ILE A 222 -14.83 0.16 8.36
C ILE A 222 -14.20 -0.93 9.22
N GLY A 223 -12.97 -1.37 8.91
CA GLY A 223 -12.24 -2.35 9.70
C GLY A 223 -11.81 -1.81 11.08
N LEU A 224 -11.49 -0.52 11.16
CA LEU A 224 -11.07 0.17 12.37
C LEU A 224 -12.25 0.64 13.22
N THR A 225 -13.25 1.25 12.59
CA THR A 225 -14.30 2.00 13.29
C THR A 225 -15.69 1.40 13.17
N GLY A 226 -15.91 0.44 12.25
CA GLY A 226 -17.25 -0.03 11.92
C GLY A 226 -18.03 -0.69 13.05
N ARG A 227 -17.36 -1.11 14.14
CA ARG A 227 -18.00 -1.61 15.38
C ARG A 227 -17.96 -0.62 16.55
N LEU A 228 -17.23 0.48 16.40
CA LEU A 228 -17.03 1.45 17.46
C LEU A 228 -18.25 2.38 17.57
N PRO A 229 -18.76 2.67 18.78
CA PRO A 229 -19.93 3.55 18.94
C PRO A 229 -19.63 5.02 18.59
N TRP A 230 -18.41 5.47 18.90
CA TRP A 230 -17.85 6.80 18.65
C TRP A 230 -17.31 7.06 17.22
N ARG A 231 -17.56 6.17 16.26
CA ARG A 231 -17.08 6.34 14.86
C ARG A 231 -17.57 7.62 14.18
N TRP A 232 -18.69 8.19 14.63
CA TRP A 232 -19.21 9.49 14.19
C TRP A 232 -18.32 10.68 14.55
N ILE A 233 -17.42 10.52 15.53
CA ILE A 233 -16.38 11.50 15.85
C ILE A 233 -15.16 11.29 14.94
N ILE A 234 -14.88 10.03 14.59
CA ILE A 234 -13.72 9.68 13.77
C ILE A 234 -13.89 10.14 12.32
N TYR A 235 -15.07 10.02 11.73
CA TYR A 235 -15.33 10.47 10.35
C TYR A 235 -14.97 11.95 10.10
N PRO A 236 -15.47 12.93 10.88
CA PRO A 236 -15.09 14.32 10.68
C PRO A 236 -13.61 14.59 10.98
N LEU A 237 -13.00 13.87 11.94
CA LEU A 237 -11.54 13.98 12.18
C LEU A 237 -10.73 13.51 10.98
N VAL A 238 -11.13 12.41 10.34
CA VAL A 238 -10.49 11.90 9.13
C VAL A 238 -10.72 12.84 7.95
N ILE A 239 -11.93 13.40 7.78
CA ILE A 239 -12.21 14.39 6.72
C ILE A 239 -11.35 15.65 6.92
N TRP A 240 -11.26 16.14 8.16
CA TRP A 240 -10.42 17.27 8.51
C TRP A 240 -8.93 16.98 8.26
N TRP A 241 -8.46 15.78 8.62
CA TRP A 241 -7.07 15.35 8.42
C TRP A 241 -6.68 15.19 6.95
N ILE A 242 -7.58 14.64 6.12
CA ILE A 242 -7.37 14.51 4.67
C ILE A 242 -7.31 15.89 3.99
N GLY A 243 -8.03 16.87 4.54
CA GLY A 243 -8.14 18.20 3.94
C GLY A 243 -8.81 18.16 2.57
N ASN A 244 -8.45 19.10 1.70
CA ASN A 244 -9.04 19.16 0.36
C ASN A 244 -8.45 18.10 -0.59
N SER A 245 -9.16 16.98 -0.71
CA SER A 245 -8.73 15.87 -1.55
C SER A 245 -9.91 15.06 -2.09
N PRO A 246 -9.80 14.41 -3.27
CA PRO A 246 -10.80 13.45 -3.73
C PRO A 246 -11.03 12.27 -2.76
N TYR A 247 -10.08 11.97 -1.86
CA TYR A 247 -10.24 10.92 -0.84
C TYR A 247 -11.37 11.19 0.16
N VAL A 248 -11.77 12.46 0.33
CA VAL A 248 -12.94 12.83 1.15
C VAL A 248 -14.21 12.15 0.64
N GLY A 249 -14.37 12.03 -0.68
CA GLY A 249 -15.50 11.32 -1.29
C GLY A 249 -15.62 9.87 -0.80
N PHE A 250 -14.51 9.17 -0.62
CA PHE A 250 -14.52 7.80 -0.09
C PHE A 250 -14.97 7.74 1.37
N VAL A 251 -14.52 8.67 2.21
CA VAL A 251 -14.98 8.76 3.60
C VAL A 251 -16.48 9.07 3.66
N LEU A 252 -16.95 10.02 2.84
CA LEU A 252 -18.36 10.37 2.73
C LEU A 252 -19.23 9.20 2.24
N GLY A 253 -18.70 8.35 1.35
CA GLY A 253 -19.38 7.12 0.93
C GLY A 253 -19.51 6.09 2.06
N VAL A 254 -18.50 5.96 2.93
CA VAL A 254 -18.59 5.13 4.15
C VAL A 254 -19.61 5.71 5.13
N VAL A 255 -19.58 7.03 5.36
CA VAL A 255 -20.56 7.75 6.18
C VAL A 255 -21.98 7.47 5.69
N LEU A 256 -22.20 7.54 4.38
CA LEU A 256 -23.50 7.29 3.77
C LEU A 256 -23.98 5.84 3.98
N ALA A 257 -23.07 4.87 3.88
CA ALA A 257 -23.37 3.47 4.16
C ALA A 257 -23.75 3.25 5.63
N ASP A 258 -23.00 3.84 6.56
CA ASP A 258 -23.26 3.78 8.00
C ASP A 258 -24.58 4.47 8.37
N LEU A 259 -24.82 5.71 7.89
CA LEU A 259 -26.06 6.46 8.11
C LEU A 259 -27.30 5.65 7.71
N ARG A 260 -27.19 4.87 6.63
CA ARG A 260 -28.33 4.12 6.11
C ARG A 260 -28.70 2.90 6.95
N PHE A 261 -27.69 2.16 7.39
CA PHE A 261 -27.89 0.83 7.97
C PHE A 261 -27.64 0.78 9.49
N ALA A 262 -26.99 1.78 10.08
CA ALA A 262 -26.73 1.79 11.51
C ALA A 262 -28.00 2.07 12.34
N PRO A 263 -28.27 1.26 13.38
CA PRO A 263 -29.40 1.49 14.29
C PRO A 263 -29.35 2.85 14.99
N SER A 264 -28.14 3.32 15.33
CA SER A 264 -27.89 4.61 15.99
C SER A 264 -28.37 5.83 15.20
N CYS A 265 -28.58 5.68 13.89
CA CYS A 265 -28.92 6.78 12.99
C CYS A 265 -30.39 6.80 12.60
N THR A 266 -31.25 6.01 13.25
CA THR A 266 -32.67 5.87 12.87
C THR A 266 -33.42 7.21 12.83
N LEU A 267 -33.19 8.10 13.81
CA LEU A 267 -33.82 9.42 13.84
C LEU A 267 -33.37 10.31 12.65
N LEU A 268 -32.07 10.37 12.41
CA LEU A 268 -31.49 11.15 11.31
C LEU A 268 -31.90 10.58 9.95
N ARG A 269 -31.93 9.25 9.80
CA ARG A 269 -32.43 8.56 8.61
C ARG A 269 -33.89 8.91 8.32
N ASN A 270 -34.76 8.84 9.34
CA ASN A 270 -36.17 9.19 9.18
C ASN A 270 -36.36 10.67 8.82
N TRP A 271 -35.48 11.56 9.30
CA TRP A 271 -35.49 12.97 8.92
C TRP A 271 -35.05 13.18 7.46
N LEU A 272 -33.98 12.50 7.02
CA LEU A 272 -33.50 12.53 5.63
C LEU A 272 -34.48 11.91 4.62
N GLU A 273 -35.30 10.95 5.03
CA GLU A 273 -36.33 10.32 4.20
C GLU A 273 -37.57 11.22 3.99
N ARG A 274 -37.68 12.36 4.72
CA ARG A 274 -38.74 13.34 4.46
C ARG A 274 -38.60 13.93 3.06
N PRO A 275 -39.67 14.00 2.25
CA PRO A 275 -39.59 14.47 0.86
C PRO A 275 -38.91 15.84 0.72
N VAL A 276 -39.30 16.81 1.56
CA VAL A 276 -38.72 18.17 1.53
C VAL A 276 -37.21 18.12 1.77
N VAL A 277 -36.76 17.40 2.80
CA VAL A 277 -35.33 17.30 3.16
C VAL A 277 -34.54 16.60 2.05
N SER A 278 -35.06 15.50 1.51
CA SER A 278 -34.40 14.77 0.42
C SER A 278 -34.34 15.57 -0.88
N TRP A 279 -35.38 16.33 -1.22
CA TRP A 279 -35.36 17.24 -2.37
C TRP A 279 -34.41 18.40 -2.15
N SER A 280 -34.42 19.03 -0.97
CA SER A 280 -33.46 20.08 -0.61
C SER A 280 -32.02 19.56 -0.71
N ALA A 281 -31.71 18.39 -0.14
CA ALA A 281 -30.39 17.79 -0.24
C ALA A 281 -29.99 17.53 -1.70
N GLY A 282 -30.89 17.01 -2.54
CA GLY A 282 -30.62 16.76 -3.95
C GLY A 282 -30.37 18.05 -4.74
N LEU A 283 -31.19 19.08 -4.54
CA LEU A 283 -31.06 20.38 -5.19
C LEU A 283 -29.80 21.11 -4.74
N THR A 284 -29.49 21.10 -3.44
CA THR A 284 -28.21 21.62 -2.92
C THR A 284 -27.04 20.84 -3.50
N GLY A 285 -27.14 19.51 -3.59
CA GLY A 285 -26.13 18.65 -4.18
C GLY A 285 -25.84 19.00 -5.65
N LEU A 286 -26.89 19.20 -6.45
CA LEU A 286 -26.78 19.66 -7.84
C LEU A 286 -26.22 21.08 -7.92
N TYR A 287 -26.66 21.98 -7.05
CA TYR A 287 -26.15 23.35 -7.01
C TYR A 287 -24.63 23.38 -6.70
N LEU A 288 -24.16 22.62 -5.72
CA LEU A 288 -22.72 22.50 -5.44
C LEU A 288 -21.98 21.81 -6.60
N GLY A 289 -22.59 20.80 -7.22
CA GLY A 289 -22.03 20.12 -8.40
C GLY A 289 -21.90 21.01 -9.65
N SER A 290 -22.73 22.05 -9.75
CA SER A 290 -22.66 23.03 -10.86
C SER A 290 -21.54 24.05 -10.71
N PHE A 291 -20.77 24.00 -9.62
CA PHE A 291 -19.62 24.88 -9.44
C PHE A 291 -18.56 24.62 -10.51
N ILE A 292 -18.14 25.65 -11.25
CA ILE A 292 -17.26 25.52 -12.42
C ILE A 292 -15.81 25.74 -12.03
N LYS A 293 -14.93 24.88 -12.51
CA LYS A 293 -13.48 25.03 -12.39
C LYS A 293 -12.97 25.94 -13.52
N GLY A 294 -12.28 27.02 -13.17
CA GLY A 294 -11.59 27.88 -14.15
C GLY A 294 -12.34 29.15 -14.58
N ILE A 295 -13.56 29.41 -14.10
CA ILE A 295 -14.26 30.69 -14.30
C ILE A 295 -14.15 31.51 -13.01
N ASP A 296 -13.79 32.80 -13.14
CA ASP A 296 -13.76 33.71 -12.00
C ASP A 296 -15.16 33.89 -11.41
N CYS A 297 -15.38 33.22 -10.28
CA CYS A 297 -16.65 33.21 -9.57
C CYS A 297 -16.95 34.54 -8.86
N SER A 298 -15.99 35.48 -8.79
CA SER A 298 -16.25 36.85 -8.35
C SER A 298 -17.26 37.56 -9.27
N GLN A 299 -17.32 37.14 -10.54
CA GLN A 299 -18.24 37.67 -11.55
C GLN A 299 -19.51 36.82 -11.73
N SER A 300 -19.61 35.64 -11.10
CA SER A 300 -20.79 34.80 -11.16
C SER A 300 -21.80 35.16 -10.06
N ASN A 301 -22.95 35.71 -10.45
CA ASN A 301 -24.01 36.11 -9.52
C ASN A 301 -24.57 34.95 -8.66
N TRP A 302 -24.43 33.69 -9.11
CA TRP A 302 -25.04 32.53 -8.44
C TRP A 302 -24.14 31.88 -7.38
N PHE A 303 -22.81 32.01 -7.49
CA PHE A 303 -21.82 31.42 -6.56
C PHE A 303 -21.09 32.45 -5.68
N SER A 304 -21.35 33.75 -5.86
CA SER A 304 -20.70 34.86 -5.16
C SER A 304 -20.73 34.74 -3.63
N TRP A 305 -21.76 34.14 -3.05
CA TRP A 305 -21.85 33.93 -1.60
C TRP A 305 -20.88 32.87 -1.07
N LEU A 306 -20.49 31.87 -1.88
CA LEU A 306 -19.47 30.88 -1.48
C LEU A 306 -18.10 31.55 -1.35
N TYR A 307 -17.81 32.53 -2.20
CA TYR A 307 -16.58 33.33 -2.14
C TYR A 307 -16.50 34.17 -0.85
N LEU A 308 -17.64 34.71 -0.38
CA LEU A 308 -17.72 35.43 0.89
C LEU A 308 -17.46 34.53 2.11
N LEU A 309 -17.86 33.26 2.04
CA LEU A 309 -17.64 32.29 3.14
C LEU A 309 -16.17 31.84 3.24
N ASP A 310 -15.42 31.85 2.15
CA ASP A 310 -14.00 31.45 2.11
C ASP A 310 -13.04 32.64 2.32
N GLY A 311 -13.50 33.68 3.03
CA GLY A 311 -12.69 34.84 3.39
C GLY A 311 -12.23 35.70 2.22
N GLY A 312 -12.93 35.65 1.07
CA GLY A 312 -12.53 36.35 -0.14
C GLY A 312 -11.49 35.62 -0.99
N SER A 313 -11.30 34.31 -0.77
CA SER A 313 -10.51 33.43 -1.64
C SER A 313 -11.43 32.54 -2.49
N MET A 314 -10.96 32.06 -3.65
CA MET A 314 -11.79 31.23 -4.54
C MET A 314 -12.12 29.88 -3.87
N PRO A 315 -13.41 29.54 -3.70
CA PRO A 315 -13.82 28.26 -3.12
C PRO A 315 -13.23 27.10 -3.89
N ASN A 316 -12.72 26.11 -3.17
CA ASN A 316 -12.11 24.96 -3.82
C ASN A 316 -13.16 24.08 -4.52
N ALA A 317 -13.11 24.01 -5.86
CA ALA A 317 -14.06 23.23 -6.67
C ALA A 317 -14.17 21.77 -6.22
N GLN A 318 -13.04 21.16 -5.89
CA GLN A 318 -12.95 19.77 -5.45
C GLN A 318 -13.71 19.53 -4.14
N TRP A 319 -13.61 20.46 -3.18
CA TRP A 319 -14.33 20.39 -1.91
C TRP A 319 -15.84 20.49 -2.11
N THR A 320 -16.27 21.47 -2.90
CA THR A 320 -17.67 21.71 -3.25
C THR A 320 -18.29 20.50 -3.95
N HIS A 321 -17.57 19.90 -4.91
CA HIS A 321 -18.02 18.70 -5.64
C HIS A 321 -18.13 17.46 -4.76
N ASN A 322 -17.21 17.25 -3.81
CA ASN A 322 -17.28 16.14 -2.85
C ASN A 322 -18.57 16.18 -2.02
N TRP A 323 -18.89 17.36 -1.47
CA TRP A 323 -20.12 17.57 -0.70
C TRP A 323 -21.36 17.51 -1.58
N GLY A 324 -21.30 18.06 -2.79
CA GLY A 324 -22.37 17.96 -3.78
C GLY A 324 -22.72 16.50 -4.10
N ALA A 325 -21.71 15.67 -4.33
CA ALA A 325 -21.87 14.25 -4.66
C ALA A 325 -22.48 13.49 -3.47
N PHE A 326 -22.00 13.76 -2.25
CA PHE A 326 -22.55 13.18 -1.02
C PHE A 326 -24.04 13.52 -0.82
N LEU A 327 -24.42 14.79 -1.00
CA LEU A 327 -25.81 15.23 -0.85
C LEU A 327 -26.72 14.65 -1.94
N LEU A 328 -26.25 14.61 -3.19
CA LEU A 328 -26.99 14.00 -4.31
C LEU A 328 -27.24 12.50 -4.06
N LEU A 329 -26.21 11.75 -3.64
CA LEU A 329 -26.38 10.34 -3.28
C LEU A 329 -27.26 10.15 -2.04
N THR A 330 -27.18 11.04 -1.05
CA THR A 330 -28.06 11.02 0.13
C THR A 330 -29.52 11.17 -0.29
N ALA A 331 -29.82 12.11 -1.19
CA ALA A 331 -31.15 12.32 -1.74
C ALA A 331 -31.65 11.11 -2.53
N LEU A 332 -30.82 10.57 -3.43
CA LEU A 332 -31.12 9.38 -4.23
C LEU A 332 -31.48 8.17 -3.34
N LEU A 333 -30.68 7.92 -2.30
CA LEU A 333 -30.91 6.79 -1.42
C LEU A 333 -32.13 6.99 -0.50
N SER A 334 -32.45 8.23 -0.13
CA SER A 334 -33.48 8.53 0.88
C SER A 334 -34.89 8.73 0.30
N SER A 335 -35.05 9.01 -1.00
CA SER A 335 -36.37 9.30 -1.61
C SER A 335 -36.76 8.34 -2.74
N PRO A 336 -37.97 7.76 -2.70
CA PRO A 336 -38.52 6.99 -3.82
C PRO A 336 -38.71 7.81 -5.11
N SER A 337 -38.90 9.13 -5.02
CA SER A 337 -39.09 9.98 -6.21
C SER A 337 -37.81 10.12 -7.01
N TRP A 338 -36.69 10.38 -6.34
CA TRP A 338 -35.37 10.35 -6.97
C TRP A 338 -35.09 8.96 -7.56
N GLN A 339 -35.36 7.88 -6.80
CA GLN A 339 -35.15 6.51 -7.30
C GLN A 339 -35.95 6.21 -8.57
N ARG A 340 -37.22 6.63 -8.65
CA ARG A 340 -38.06 6.45 -9.85
C ARG A 340 -37.48 7.15 -11.07
N GLY A 341 -36.98 8.38 -10.92
CA GLY A 341 -36.37 9.15 -12.01
C GLY A 341 -35.13 8.45 -12.59
N PHE A 342 -34.24 7.97 -11.72
CA PHE A 342 -32.99 7.32 -12.14
C PHE A 342 -33.15 5.83 -12.51
N SER A 343 -34.25 5.18 -12.15
CA SER A 343 -34.48 3.75 -12.45
C SER A 343 -35.05 3.46 -13.84
N ASN A 344 -35.11 4.45 -14.74
CA ASN A 344 -35.56 4.23 -16.11
C ASN A 344 -34.65 3.20 -16.82
N ARG A 345 -35.23 2.33 -17.66
CA ARG A 345 -34.52 1.31 -18.45
C ARG A 345 -33.33 1.88 -19.22
N PHE A 346 -33.46 3.08 -19.79
CA PHE A 346 -32.37 3.73 -20.51
C PHE A 346 -31.20 4.11 -19.60
N PHE A 347 -31.46 4.77 -18.47
CA PHE A 347 -30.41 5.13 -17.51
C PHE A 347 -29.76 3.91 -16.86
N VAL A 348 -30.53 2.88 -16.55
CA VAL A 348 -29.98 1.61 -16.03
C VAL A 348 -29.09 0.94 -17.08
N TRP A 349 -29.46 0.98 -18.36
CA TRP A 349 -28.62 0.48 -19.45
C TRP A 349 -27.33 1.29 -19.60
N LEU A 350 -27.39 2.63 -19.54
CA LEU A 350 -26.20 3.49 -19.47
C LEU A 350 -25.33 3.10 -18.26
N GLY A 351 -25.94 2.85 -17.11
CA GLY A 351 -25.29 2.34 -15.92
C GLY A 351 -24.50 1.07 -16.16
N ARG A 352 -25.11 0.07 -16.82
CA ARG A 352 -24.45 -1.20 -17.14
C ARG A 352 -23.19 -1.02 -17.99
N ILE A 353 -23.16 -0.07 -18.92
CA ILE A 353 -22.00 0.18 -19.80
C ILE A 353 -21.08 1.31 -19.31
N SER A 354 -21.44 2.02 -18.24
CA SER A 354 -20.77 3.24 -17.76
C SER A 354 -19.25 3.12 -17.58
N PHE A 355 -18.75 2.03 -17.02
CA PHE A 355 -17.31 1.84 -16.82
C PHE A 355 -16.57 1.64 -18.15
N ALA A 356 -17.17 0.88 -19.07
CA ALA A 356 -16.65 0.75 -20.43
C ALA A 356 -16.71 2.07 -21.20
N MET A 357 -17.78 2.84 -21.02
CA MET A 357 -17.93 4.19 -21.59
C MET A 357 -16.89 5.16 -21.05
N TYR A 358 -16.64 5.10 -19.76
CA TYR A 358 -15.58 5.86 -19.11
C TYR A 358 -14.19 5.51 -19.65
N LEU A 359 -13.89 4.25 -19.96
CA LEU A 359 -12.59 3.88 -20.53
C LEU A 359 -12.48 4.20 -22.02
N MET A 360 -13.51 3.88 -22.81
CA MET A 360 -13.41 3.87 -24.27
C MET A 360 -13.64 5.22 -24.93
N HIS A 361 -14.24 6.20 -24.25
CA HIS A 361 -14.56 7.48 -24.88
C HIS A 361 -13.31 8.23 -25.35
N SER A 362 -12.24 8.31 -24.56
CA SER A 362 -11.00 8.99 -24.95
C SER A 362 -10.46 8.46 -26.28
N LEU A 363 -10.50 7.13 -26.48
CA LEU A 363 -10.09 6.52 -27.75
C LEU A 363 -10.98 6.97 -28.91
N VAL A 364 -12.30 6.99 -28.74
CA VAL A 364 -13.22 7.44 -29.80
C VAL A 364 -12.99 8.92 -30.14
N LEU A 365 -12.74 9.75 -29.13
CA LEU A 365 -12.44 11.17 -29.31
C LEU A 365 -11.15 11.39 -30.12
N GLY A 366 -10.07 10.66 -29.78
CA GLY A 366 -8.78 10.76 -30.49
C GLY A 366 -8.75 10.10 -31.87
N THR A 367 -9.75 9.27 -32.20
CA THR A 367 -9.84 8.55 -33.47
C THR A 367 -10.97 9.12 -34.34
N LEU A 368 -12.20 8.65 -34.20
CA LEU A 368 -13.33 9.01 -35.04
C LEU A 368 -13.66 10.51 -34.96
N SER A 369 -13.78 11.07 -33.76
CA SER A 369 -14.18 12.49 -33.60
C SER A 369 -13.11 13.41 -34.18
N ALA A 370 -11.84 13.15 -33.84
CA ALA A 370 -10.70 13.87 -34.40
C ALA A 370 -10.61 13.71 -35.93
N TRP A 371 -10.86 12.51 -36.47
CA TRP A 371 -10.85 12.26 -37.91
C TRP A 371 -11.90 13.07 -38.67
N ILE A 372 -13.14 13.13 -38.17
CA ILE A 372 -14.21 13.92 -38.79
C ILE A 372 -13.82 15.40 -38.83
N VAL A 373 -13.30 15.93 -37.72
CA VAL A 373 -12.88 17.33 -37.62
C VAL A 373 -11.70 17.63 -38.53
N ALA A 374 -10.68 16.77 -38.55
CA ALA A 374 -9.51 16.92 -39.41
C ALA A 374 -9.88 16.86 -40.91
N THR A 375 -10.85 16.02 -41.28
CA THR A 375 -11.25 15.81 -42.69
C THR A 375 -12.17 16.91 -43.21
N LEU A 376 -13.14 17.34 -42.40
CA LEU A 376 -14.14 18.34 -42.81
C LEU A 376 -13.72 19.78 -42.48
N GLY A 377 -12.78 19.97 -41.55
CA GLY A 377 -12.23 21.25 -41.13
C GLY A 377 -11.83 22.21 -42.27
N PRO A 378 -11.20 21.74 -43.36
CA PRO A 378 -10.86 22.61 -44.49
C PRO A 378 -12.04 23.13 -45.31
N THR A 379 -13.22 22.49 -45.25
CA THR A 379 -14.29 22.67 -46.26
C THR A 379 -15.65 23.08 -45.69
N HIS A 380 -15.91 22.82 -44.41
CA HIS A 380 -17.22 23.06 -43.77
C HIS A 380 -17.08 24.03 -42.60
N SER A 381 -18.18 24.68 -42.23
CA SER A 381 -18.19 25.49 -41.02
C SER A 381 -18.08 24.59 -39.79
N TYR A 382 -17.39 25.08 -38.75
CA TYR A 382 -17.15 24.27 -37.56
C TYR A 382 -18.45 23.87 -36.81
N GLY A 383 -19.55 24.61 -37.01
CA GLY A 383 -20.87 24.26 -36.48
C GLY A 383 -21.50 23.05 -37.17
N GLU A 384 -21.36 22.95 -38.50
CA GLU A 384 -21.78 21.76 -39.27
C GLU A 384 -20.96 20.54 -38.87
N ILE A 385 -19.64 20.73 -38.68
CA ILE A 385 -18.74 19.67 -38.20
C ILE A 385 -19.19 19.17 -36.83
N MET A 386 -19.48 20.06 -35.87
CA MET A 386 -19.94 19.66 -34.54
C MET A 386 -21.33 18.99 -34.57
N ALA A 387 -22.26 19.50 -35.38
CA ALA A 387 -23.60 18.92 -35.55
C ALA A 387 -23.54 17.47 -36.06
N LEU A 388 -22.53 17.14 -36.88
CA LEU A 388 -22.27 15.78 -37.35
C LEU A 388 -21.46 14.96 -36.32
N THR A 389 -20.42 15.55 -35.74
CA THR A 389 -19.44 14.84 -34.90
C THR A 389 -20.05 14.37 -33.59
N ILE A 390 -20.88 15.18 -32.93
CA ILE A 390 -21.52 14.83 -31.65
C ILE A 390 -22.36 13.54 -31.73
N PRO A 391 -23.38 13.42 -32.62
CA PRO A 391 -24.22 12.23 -32.68
C PRO A 391 -23.44 10.97 -33.10
N LEU A 392 -22.50 11.09 -34.06
CA LEU A 392 -21.67 9.96 -34.48
C LEU A 392 -20.71 9.49 -33.39
N THR A 393 -20.14 10.43 -32.63
CA THR A 393 -19.29 10.12 -31.47
C THR A 393 -20.09 9.38 -30.42
N LEU A 394 -21.26 9.90 -30.02
CA LEU A 394 -22.11 9.25 -29.01
C LEU A 394 -22.57 7.85 -29.44
N ALA A 395 -23.01 7.69 -30.69
CA ALA A 395 -23.40 6.39 -31.23
C ALA A 395 -22.23 5.38 -31.16
N THR A 396 -21.03 5.81 -31.56
CA THR A 396 -19.83 4.98 -31.56
C THR A 396 -19.39 4.62 -30.15
N VAL A 397 -19.36 5.61 -29.24
CA VAL A 397 -19.07 5.38 -27.81
C VAL A 397 -20.05 4.37 -27.23
N PHE A 398 -21.35 4.49 -27.49
CA PHE A 398 -22.35 3.54 -26.99
C PHE A 398 -22.14 2.11 -27.53
N VAL A 399 -21.88 1.96 -28.82
CA VAL A 399 -21.65 0.64 -29.45
C VAL A 399 -20.38 0.00 -28.89
N ILE A 400 -19.25 0.70 -28.92
CA ILE A 400 -17.96 0.17 -28.45
C ILE A 400 -18.02 -0.15 -26.96
N SER A 401 -18.62 0.73 -26.15
CA SER A 401 -18.77 0.51 -24.71
C SER A 401 -19.67 -0.68 -24.39
N HIS A 402 -20.72 -0.90 -25.18
CA HIS A 402 -21.58 -2.07 -25.02
C HIS A 402 -20.82 -3.37 -25.30
N LEU A 403 -20.03 -3.41 -26.37
CA LEU A 403 -19.20 -4.57 -26.71
C LEU A 403 -18.14 -4.82 -25.64
N PHE A 404 -17.43 -3.77 -25.23
CA PHE A 404 -16.39 -3.83 -24.21
C PHE A 404 -16.96 -4.29 -22.85
N ALA A 405 -18.12 -3.77 -22.44
CA ALA A 405 -18.79 -4.20 -21.21
C ALA A 405 -19.16 -5.69 -21.24
N LYS A 406 -19.67 -6.19 -22.37
CA LYS A 406 -20.10 -7.58 -22.54
C LYS A 406 -18.93 -8.56 -22.56
N TYR A 407 -17.85 -8.24 -23.25
CA TYR A 407 -16.74 -9.19 -23.51
C TYR A 407 -15.57 -9.05 -22.56
N ILE A 408 -15.38 -7.90 -21.92
CA ILE A 408 -14.22 -7.64 -21.04
C ILE A 408 -14.68 -7.38 -19.61
N ASP A 409 -15.59 -6.41 -19.41
CA ASP A 409 -15.93 -5.95 -18.06
C ASP A 409 -16.71 -7.01 -17.24
N GLU A 410 -17.82 -7.52 -17.78
CA GLU A 410 -18.65 -8.52 -17.10
C GLU A 410 -17.91 -9.84 -16.80
N PRO A 411 -17.11 -10.40 -17.73
CA PRO A 411 -16.27 -11.56 -17.44
C PRO A 411 -15.25 -11.31 -16.34
N ASN A 412 -14.62 -10.12 -16.29
CA ASN A 412 -13.66 -9.78 -15.24
C ASN A 412 -14.30 -9.79 -13.85
N VAL A 413 -15.53 -9.26 -13.71
CA VAL A 413 -16.30 -9.34 -12.46
C VAL A 413 -16.51 -10.80 -12.01
N ARG A 414 -16.77 -11.71 -12.94
CA ARG A 414 -16.96 -13.14 -12.65
C ARG A 414 -15.65 -13.79 -12.24
N PHE A 415 -14.54 -13.48 -12.93
CA PHE A 415 -13.21 -13.99 -12.62
C PHE A 415 -12.79 -13.68 -11.18
N GLY A 416 -12.96 -12.44 -10.71
CA GLY A 416 -12.65 -12.06 -9.33
C GLY A 416 -13.42 -12.87 -8.27
N ARG A 417 -14.64 -13.32 -8.57
CA ARG A 417 -15.41 -14.21 -7.68
C ARG A 417 -14.82 -15.61 -7.61
N ILE A 418 -14.41 -16.15 -8.76
CA ILE A 418 -13.82 -17.48 -8.89
C ILE A 418 -12.47 -17.54 -8.16
N LEU A 419 -11.63 -16.52 -8.32
CA LEU A 419 -10.33 -16.42 -7.65
C LEU A 419 -10.46 -16.52 -6.13
N CYS A 420 -11.36 -15.75 -5.53
CA CYS A 420 -11.60 -15.81 -4.08
C CYS A 420 -12.09 -17.19 -3.62
N LYS A 421 -12.96 -17.85 -4.39
CA LYS A 421 -13.47 -19.19 -4.04
C LYS A 421 -12.31 -20.19 -3.98
N LYS A 422 -11.37 -20.13 -4.92
CA LYS A 422 -10.17 -21.00 -4.93
C LYS A 422 -9.23 -20.70 -3.76
N LEU A 423 -8.99 -19.42 -3.44
CA LEU A 423 -8.14 -19.02 -2.32
C LEU A 423 -8.70 -19.50 -0.97
N LEU A 424 -10.02 -19.38 -0.75
CA LEU A 424 -10.68 -19.87 0.45
C LEU A 424 -10.56 -21.40 0.58
N GLN A 425 -10.73 -22.13 -0.52
CA GLN A 425 -10.55 -23.59 -0.55
C GLN A 425 -9.11 -24.00 -0.18
N ALA A 426 -8.10 -23.26 -0.68
CA ALA A 426 -6.70 -23.50 -0.34
C ALA A 426 -6.41 -23.23 1.15
N GLN A 427 -6.93 -22.14 1.70
CA GLN A 427 -6.79 -21.81 3.13
C GLN A 427 -7.42 -22.88 4.03
N LEU A 428 -8.63 -23.35 3.69
CA LEU A 428 -9.31 -24.40 4.46
C LEU A 428 -8.55 -25.73 4.43
N LYS A 429 -7.92 -26.06 3.28
CA LYS A 429 -7.09 -27.26 3.12
C LYS A 429 -5.83 -27.19 3.99
N LEU A 430 -5.13 -26.05 4.00
CA LEU A 430 -3.96 -25.79 4.85
C LEU A 430 -4.31 -25.83 6.35
N SER A 431 -5.45 -25.24 6.74
CA SER A 431 -5.93 -25.24 8.12
C SER A 431 -6.20 -26.65 8.64
N ARG A 432 -6.80 -27.51 7.79
CA ARG A 432 -7.06 -28.93 8.13
C ARG A 432 -5.78 -29.75 8.28
N MET A 433 -4.75 -29.51 7.45
CA MET A 433 -3.44 -30.16 7.60
C MET A 433 -2.79 -29.80 8.94
N TYR A 434 -2.75 -28.51 9.30
CA TYR A 434 -2.12 -28.03 10.53
C TYR A 434 -2.79 -28.55 11.81
N LEU A 435 -4.12 -28.65 11.82
CA LEU A 435 -4.89 -29.20 12.95
C LEU A 435 -4.71 -30.73 13.08
N SER A 436 -4.50 -31.44 11.97
CA SER A 436 -4.29 -32.89 11.99
C SER A 436 -2.96 -33.30 12.63
N GLU A 437 -1.91 -32.49 12.49
CA GLU A 437 -0.58 -32.75 13.06
C GLU A 437 -0.44 -32.30 14.53
N SER A 438 -1.28 -31.37 14.98
CA SER A 438 -1.09 -30.70 16.29
C SER A 438 -1.82 -31.35 17.46
N CYS A 439 -2.71 -32.31 17.24
CA CYS A 439 -3.64 -32.80 18.27
C CYS A 439 -3.90 -34.32 18.20
N THR A 440 -2.84 -35.12 18.23
CA THR A 440 -2.93 -36.58 18.40
C THR A 440 -3.34 -37.01 19.81
N TRP A 441 -3.11 -36.18 20.84
CA TRP A 441 -3.44 -36.49 22.24
C TRP A 441 -4.90 -36.12 22.62
N LEU A 442 -5.42 -34.97 22.17
CA LEU A 442 -6.79 -34.50 22.48
C LEU A 442 -7.90 -35.26 21.73
N LYS A 443 -7.58 -35.94 20.62
CA LYS A 443 -8.53 -36.81 19.89
C LYS A 443 -9.00 -38.03 20.71
N LYS A 444 -8.25 -38.40 21.75
CA LYS A 444 -8.53 -39.60 22.57
C LYS A 444 -9.43 -39.33 23.78
N THR A 445 -9.59 -38.09 24.24
CA THR A 445 -10.14 -37.83 25.58
C THR A 445 -11.52 -37.19 25.63
N ASN A 446 -12.01 -36.50 24.58
CA ASN A 446 -13.44 -36.14 24.48
C ASN A 446 -13.82 -35.57 23.09
N PRO A 447 -14.52 -36.32 22.22
CA PRO A 447 -14.80 -35.92 20.83
C PRO A 447 -15.89 -34.83 20.68
N THR A 448 -16.59 -34.43 21.75
CA THR A 448 -17.75 -33.54 21.70
C THR A 448 -17.47 -32.08 22.11
N VAL A 449 -16.41 -31.81 22.85
CA VAL A 449 -16.10 -30.46 23.41
C VAL A 449 -15.06 -29.69 22.58
N PHE A 450 -14.34 -30.41 21.70
CA PHE A 450 -13.25 -29.88 20.88
C PHE A 450 -13.63 -28.78 19.87
N PRO A 451 -14.83 -28.79 19.24
CA PRO A 451 -15.18 -27.76 18.25
C PRO A 451 -15.53 -26.40 18.86
N THR A 452 -16.04 -26.35 20.09
CA THR A 452 -16.71 -25.16 20.66
C THR A 452 -15.72 -24.21 21.33
N ILE A 453 -14.77 -24.73 22.11
CA ILE A 453 -13.77 -23.92 22.83
C ILE A 453 -12.72 -23.33 21.88
N VAL A 454 -12.40 -24.04 20.78
CA VAL A 454 -11.48 -23.56 19.74
C VAL A 454 -12.11 -22.44 18.90
N ALA A 455 -13.43 -22.45 18.72
CA ALA A 455 -14.15 -21.43 17.94
C ALA A 455 -14.29 -20.09 18.70
N GLU A 456 -14.56 -20.11 20.00
CA GLU A 456 -14.74 -18.88 20.81
C GLU A 456 -13.41 -18.18 21.15
N THR A 457 -12.32 -18.93 21.33
CA THR A 457 -10.98 -18.33 21.54
C THR A 457 -10.30 -17.87 20.25
N GLN A 458 -10.77 -18.27 19.07
CA GLN A 458 -10.24 -17.80 17.78
C GLN A 458 -10.87 -16.50 17.26
N SER A 459 -12.07 -16.13 17.70
CA SER A 459 -12.85 -15.02 17.12
C SER A 459 -12.44 -13.62 17.62
N CYS A 460 -12.15 -13.48 18.92
CA CYS A 460 -11.68 -12.22 19.52
C CYS A 460 -10.21 -11.92 19.15
N CYS A 461 -9.47 -12.96 18.79
CA CYS A 461 -8.06 -12.87 18.43
C CYS A 461 -7.83 -12.21 17.03
N ARG A 462 -8.68 -12.37 16.03
CA ARG A 462 -8.35 -11.85 14.68
C ARG A 462 -8.62 -10.36 14.43
N VAL A 463 -9.25 -9.63 15.37
CA VAL A 463 -9.65 -8.22 15.18
C VAL A 463 -8.44 -7.29 15.22
N GLU A 464 -7.61 -7.47 16.25
CA GLU A 464 -6.59 -6.51 16.58
C GLU A 464 -5.45 -6.50 15.56
N PHE A 465 -5.14 -7.66 14.97
CA PHE A 465 -4.17 -7.74 13.88
C PHE A 465 -4.64 -6.98 12.63
N LYS A 466 -5.95 -6.98 12.34
CA LYS A 466 -6.52 -6.21 11.22
C LYS A 466 -6.47 -4.72 11.50
N ILE A 467 -6.82 -4.31 12.73
CA ILE A 467 -6.73 -2.92 13.17
C ILE A 467 -5.28 -2.44 13.05
N VAL A 468 -4.32 -3.22 13.54
CA VAL A 468 -2.90 -2.90 13.43
C VAL A 468 -2.44 -2.82 11.97
N THR A 469 -2.87 -3.75 11.12
CA THR A 469 -2.53 -3.72 9.68
C THR A 469 -3.08 -2.45 9.01
N ALA A 470 -4.32 -2.06 9.34
CA ALA A 470 -4.94 -0.84 8.83
C ALA A 470 -4.23 0.42 9.36
N LEU A 471 -3.85 0.46 10.65
CA LEU A 471 -3.08 1.56 11.23
C LEU A 471 -1.70 1.70 10.57
N ILE A 472 -1.02 0.59 10.28
CA ILE A 472 0.25 0.59 9.54
C ILE A 472 0.04 1.12 8.11
N ALA A 473 -1.04 0.72 7.43
CA ALA A 473 -1.36 1.25 6.10
C ALA A 473 -1.61 2.77 6.14
N CYS A 474 -2.41 3.26 7.10
CA CYS A 474 -2.62 4.69 7.31
C CYS A 474 -1.30 5.42 7.63
N LEU A 475 -0.42 4.79 8.42
CA LEU A 475 0.89 5.34 8.74
C LEU A 475 1.76 5.52 7.49
N TYR A 476 1.83 4.52 6.61
CA TYR A 476 2.60 4.65 5.37
C TYR A 476 1.98 5.67 4.41
N ILE A 477 0.65 5.71 4.28
CA ILE A 477 -0.04 6.73 3.50
C ILE A 477 0.32 8.13 4.01
N PHE A 478 0.29 8.33 5.33
CA PHE A 478 0.70 9.58 5.97
C PHE A 478 2.16 9.92 5.63
N LEU A 479 3.10 9.01 5.89
CA LEU A 479 4.52 9.28 5.66
C LEU A 479 4.82 9.59 4.19
N TYR A 480 4.33 8.78 3.25
CA TYR A 480 4.57 9.05 1.82
C TYR A 480 3.93 10.36 1.36
N SER A 481 2.71 10.67 1.83
CA SER A 481 2.06 11.95 1.53
C SER A 481 2.81 13.14 2.12
N SER A 482 3.28 13.04 3.36
CA SER A 482 4.01 14.12 4.03
C SER A 482 5.39 14.36 3.43
N LEU A 483 6.06 13.30 2.98
CA LEU A 483 7.39 13.37 2.36
C LEU A 483 7.35 13.78 0.88
N ASN A 484 6.15 14.02 0.32
CA ASN A 484 5.94 14.37 -1.09
C ASN A 484 6.67 13.41 -2.07
N GLN A 485 6.67 12.11 -1.75
CA GLN A 485 7.28 11.08 -2.57
C GLN A 485 6.34 9.88 -2.72
N GLY A 486 6.44 9.19 -3.86
CA GLY A 486 5.65 8.01 -4.13
C GLY A 486 6.23 6.77 -3.45
N ILE A 487 5.36 5.82 -3.11
CA ILE A 487 5.79 4.48 -2.68
C ILE A 487 6.60 3.76 -3.76
N LEU A 488 6.35 4.04 -5.04
CA LEU A 488 7.11 3.47 -6.16
C LEU A 488 8.33 4.30 -6.58
N SER A 489 8.56 5.46 -5.96
CA SER A 489 9.67 6.32 -6.36
C SER A 489 11.01 5.62 -6.15
N HIS A 490 11.91 5.79 -7.12
CA HIS A 490 13.29 5.38 -7.01
C HIS A 490 14.08 6.44 -6.24
N ASN A 491 14.86 6.02 -5.25
CA ASN A 491 15.79 6.88 -4.55
C ASN A 491 17.14 6.97 -5.29
N ALA A 492 17.62 8.19 -5.56
CA ALA A 492 18.88 8.42 -6.26
C ALA A 492 20.12 7.89 -5.54
N LEU A 493 20.06 7.66 -4.22
CA LEU A 493 21.17 7.09 -3.43
C LEU A 493 21.21 5.54 -3.47
N ASP A 494 20.53 4.93 -4.43
CA ASP A 494 20.48 3.47 -4.62
C ASP A 494 21.56 2.98 -5.59
N SER A 495 22.71 2.61 -5.03
CA SER A 495 23.77 1.97 -5.80
C SER A 495 23.52 0.48 -6.09
N TYR A 496 22.55 -0.17 -5.44
CA TYR A 496 22.25 -1.59 -5.71
C TYR A 496 21.55 -1.79 -7.05
N THR A 497 20.71 -0.84 -7.47
CA THR A 497 20.09 -0.89 -8.80
C THR A 497 21.11 -0.71 -9.91
N LEU A 498 22.07 0.21 -9.73
CA LEU A 498 23.21 0.36 -10.64
C LEU A 498 24.08 -0.92 -10.69
N GLN A 499 24.29 -1.57 -9.54
CA GLN A 499 25.00 -2.85 -9.50
C GLN A 499 24.22 -3.96 -10.23
N ALA A 500 22.90 -4.02 -10.05
CA ALA A 500 22.03 -4.97 -10.74
C ALA A 500 22.06 -4.75 -12.26
N GLN A 501 22.04 -3.48 -12.70
CA GLN A 501 22.19 -3.10 -14.09
C GLN A 501 23.53 -3.58 -14.65
N ALA A 502 24.64 -3.36 -13.95
CA ALA A 502 25.96 -3.83 -14.38
C ALA A 502 25.98 -5.37 -14.54
N TRP A 503 25.40 -6.10 -13.58
CA TRP A 503 25.30 -7.56 -13.65
C TRP A 503 24.49 -8.04 -14.86
N TRP A 504 23.39 -7.38 -15.20
CA TRP A 504 22.59 -7.69 -16.39
C TRP A 504 23.37 -7.49 -17.70
N HIS A 505 24.30 -6.53 -17.72
CA HIS A 505 25.20 -6.29 -18.86
C HIS A 505 26.46 -7.18 -18.82
N GLY A 506 26.54 -8.15 -17.91
CA GLY A 506 27.71 -9.04 -17.77
C GLY A 506 28.96 -8.34 -17.23
N LYS A 507 28.80 -7.18 -16.57
CA LYS A 507 29.87 -6.38 -15.98
C LYS A 507 29.85 -6.45 -14.45
N ILE A 508 31.01 -6.24 -13.84
CA ILE A 508 31.16 -6.12 -12.38
C ILE A 508 31.38 -4.65 -11.98
N ALA A 509 32.15 -3.92 -12.78
CA ALA A 509 32.36 -2.48 -12.61
C ALA A 509 31.17 -1.68 -13.15
N LEU A 510 30.96 -0.49 -12.58
CA LEU A 510 30.02 0.50 -13.11
C LEU A 510 30.59 1.16 -14.36
N ASP A 511 29.72 1.63 -15.25
CA ASP A 511 30.10 2.27 -16.52
C ASP A 511 30.66 3.69 -16.33
N GLN A 512 30.26 4.36 -15.25
CA GLN A 512 30.67 5.72 -14.94
C GLN A 512 30.73 5.93 -13.43
N ASP A 513 31.35 7.04 -13.04
CA ASP A 513 31.37 7.51 -11.67
C ASP A 513 30.13 8.35 -11.34
N TYR A 514 29.71 8.34 -10.07
CA TYR A 514 28.58 9.09 -9.55
C TYR A 514 29.02 9.80 -8.27
N SER A 515 29.34 11.09 -8.39
CA SER A 515 29.98 11.88 -7.32
C SER A 515 29.19 12.00 -6.01
N TYR A 516 27.88 11.73 -6.05
CA TYR A 516 26.98 11.76 -4.90
C TYR A 516 26.78 10.38 -4.24
N LEU A 517 27.43 9.32 -4.75
CA LEU A 517 27.35 7.95 -4.21
C LEU A 517 28.65 7.52 -3.54
N GLU A 518 28.54 6.63 -2.55
CA GLU A 518 29.68 6.00 -1.88
C GLU A 518 30.22 4.83 -2.73
N LEU A 519 31.07 5.16 -3.71
CA LEU A 519 31.67 4.19 -4.64
C LEU A 519 33.15 3.93 -4.34
N ALA A 520 33.58 2.69 -4.59
CA ALA A 520 34.96 2.24 -4.40
C ALA A 520 35.73 2.37 -5.70
N HIS A 521 36.79 3.19 -5.70
CA HIS A 521 37.69 3.37 -6.84
C HIS A 521 38.88 2.43 -6.72
N TYR A 522 39.04 1.50 -7.67
CA TYR A 522 40.12 0.52 -7.66
C TYR A 522 40.58 0.18 -9.08
N LYS A 523 41.91 0.28 -9.34
CA LYS A 523 42.56 -0.03 -10.63
C LYS A 523 41.81 0.53 -11.85
N ASN A 524 41.52 1.84 -11.84
CA ASN A 524 40.79 2.58 -12.90
C ASN A 524 39.32 2.15 -13.12
N HIS A 525 38.75 1.35 -12.22
CA HIS A 525 37.34 0.98 -12.24
C HIS A 525 36.61 1.52 -11.00
N VAL A 526 35.30 1.70 -11.15
CA VAL A 526 34.42 2.15 -10.08
C VAL A 526 33.47 0.99 -9.73
N TYR A 527 33.41 0.65 -8.44
CA TYR A 527 32.60 -0.43 -7.92
C TYR A 527 31.65 0.06 -6.83
N VAL A 528 30.50 -0.59 -6.69
CA VAL A 528 29.67 -0.40 -5.51
C VAL A 528 30.42 -0.94 -4.28
N SER A 529 30.59 -0.09 -3.27
CA SER A 529 31.41 -0.37 -2.09
C SER A 529 30.74 -1.29 -1.07
N PHE A 530 29.46 -1.61 -1.25
CA PHE A 530 28.64 -2.35 -0.29
C PHE A 530 28.61 -3.87 -0.52
N PRO A 531 28.30 -4.66 0.53
CA PRO A 531 27.94 -6.06 0.41
C PRO A 531 26.79 -6.30 -0.58
N PRO A 532 26.85 -7.35 -1.43
CA PRO A 532 26.02 -7.43 -2.64
C PRO A 532 24.64 -8.07 -2.46
N THR A 533 24.26 -8.60 -1.29
CA THR A 533 22.97 -9.30 -1.15
C THR A 533 21.76 -8.42 -1.49
N PRO A 534 21.70 -7.13 -1.09
CA PRO A 534 20.57 -6.26 -1.45
C PRO A 534 20.43 -5.98 -2.95
N THR A 535 21.45 -6.30 -3.75
CA THR A 535 21.38 -6.27 -5.22
C THR A 535 20.53 -7.41 -5.77
N LEU A 536 20.37 -8.54 -5.07
CA LEU A 536 19.61 -9.69 -5.60
C LEU A 536 18.14 -9.34 -5.86
N PRO A 537 17.40 -8.67 -4.96
CA PRO A 537 16.03 -8.22 -5.25
C PRO A 537 15.99 -7.20 -6.39
N GLN A 538 16.96 -6.28 -6.46
CA GLN A 538 17.04 -5.30 -7.55
C GLN A 538 17.31 -5.98 -8.91
N PHE A 539 18.16 -7.00 -8.94
CA PHE A 539 18.43 -7.80 -10.13
C PHE A 539 17.17 -8.47 -10.69
N LEU A 540 16.28 -8.95 -9.81
CA LEU A 540 14.99 -9.52 -10.23
C LEU A 540 14.00 -8.46 -10.72
N LEU A 541 14.09 -7.23 -10.21
CA LEU A 541 13.20 -6.13 -10.57
C LEU A 541 13.68 -5.36 -11.82
N PHE A 542 14.99 -5.30 -12.05
CA PHE A 542 15.60 -4.52 -13.12
C PHE A 542 14.99 -4.78 -14.52
N PRO A 543 14.70 -6.02 -14.95
CA PRO A 543 14.07 -6.26 -16.26
C PRO A 543 12.68 -5.63 -16.44
N PHE A 544 11.99 -5.34 -15.33
CA PHE A 544 10.65 -4.78 -15.34
C PHE A 544 10.65 -3.25 -15.15
N PHE A 545 11.67 -2.71 -14.49
CA PHE A 545 11.71 -1.31 -14.04
C PHE A 545 12.91 -0.50 -14.55
N GLY A 546 13.90 -1.14 -15.17
CA GLY A 546 15.14 -0.50 -15.60
C GLY A 546 15.91 0.09 -14.41
N SER A 547 16.49 1.27 -14.60
CA SER A 547 17.20 2.03 -13.55
C SER A 547 16.26 2.59 -12.47
N GLU A 548 14.95 2.65 -12.74
CA GLU A 548 13.94 3.22 -11.84
C GLU A 548 13.23 2.13 -11.03
N THR A 549 13.99 1.20 -10.47
CA THR A 549 13.42 0.16 -9.59
C THR A 549 12.72 0.81 -8.39
N PRO A 550 11.54 0.31 -7.97
CA PRO A 550 10.75 0.92 -6.89
C PRO A 550 11.34 0.54 -5.52
N ASN A 551 12.51 1.08 -5.20
CA ASN A 551 13.28 0.76 -3.99
C ASN A 551 12.63 1.28 -2.69
N ASN A 552 11.82 2.34 -2.75
CA ASN A 552 10.95 2.77 -1.65
C ASN A 552 9.93 1.68 -1.28
N LEU A 553 9.24 1.11 -2.28
CA LEU A 553 8.27 0.02 -2.09
C LEU A 553 8.98 -1.21 -1.52
N LEU A 554 10.16 -1.52 -2.05
CA LEU A 554 10.96 -2.66 -1.60
C LEU A 554 11.28 -2.56 -0.10
N ASN A 555 11.68 -1.38 0.36
CA ASN A 555 11.95 -1.13 1.78
C ASN A 555 10.69 -1.18 2.65
N THR A 556 9.56 -0.67 2.16
CA THR A 556 8.26 -0.84 2.83
C THR A 556 7.90 -2.31 2.95
N ILE A 557 8.08 -3.11 1.89
CA ILE A 557 7.84 -4.56 1.90
C ILE A 557 8.76 -5.25 2.91
N TYR A 558 10.02 -4.87 3.01
CA TYR A 558 10.93 -5.42 4.03
C TYR A 558 10.46 -5.12 5.44
N ALA A 559 10.03 -3.88 5.73
CA ALA A 559 9.52 -3.53 7.04
C ALA A 559 8.22 -4.29 7.38
N LEU A 560 7.27 -4.38 6.46
CA LEU A 560 6.03 -5.15 6.64
C LEU A 560 6.30 -6.65 6.84
N THR A 561 7.22 -7.21 6.04
CA THR A 561 7.65 -8.60 6.17
C THR A 561 8.36 -8.83 7.51
N GLY A 562 9.25 -7.91 7.89
CA GLY A 562 9.95 -7.92 9.16
C GLY A 562 8.98 -7.88 10.35
N PHE A 563 7.95 -7.03 10.30
CA PHE A 563 6.90 -6.98 11.31
C PHE A 563 6.14 -8.32 11.41
N TYR A 564 5.75 -8.89 10.27
CA TYR A 564 5.10 -10.20 10.24
C TYR A 564 5.99 -11.30 10.82
N LEU A 565 7.27 -11.33 10.45
CA LEU A 565 8.24 -12.31 10.95
C LEU A 565 8.51 -12.15 12.45
N ALA A 566 8.65 -10.92 12.94
CA ALA A 566 8.79 -10.63 14.37
C ALA A 566 7.56 -11.12 15.16
N ALA A 567 6.35 -10.84 14.67
CA ALA A 567 5.12 -11.31 15.29
C ALA A 567 5.01 -12.86 15.27
N ARG A 568 5.45 -13.50 14.18
CA ARG A 568 5.49 -14.96 14.06
C ARG A 568 6.53 -15.60 14.98
N LEU A 569 7.70 -14.98 15.11
CA LEU A 569 8.79 -15.44 15.97
C LEU A 569 8.35 -15.41 17.42
N LEU A 570 7.77 -14.29 17.86
CA LEU A 570 7.25 -14.10 19.21
C LEU A 570 5.98 -14.91 19.52
N GLN A 571 5.38 -15.57 18.53
CA GLN A 571 4.07 -16.25 18.63
C GLN A 571 3.02 -15.35 19.25
N THR A 572 3.01 -14.10 18.80
CA THR A 572 2.26 -13.04 19.44
C THR A 572 0.78 -13.40 19.48
N LYS A 573 0.23 -13.49 20.70
CA LYS A 573 -1.22 -13.46 20.85
C LYS A 573 -1.68 -12.12 20.33
N THR A 574 -2.77 -12.14 19.58
CA THR A 574 -3.46 -10.97 19.08
C THR A 574 -4.23 -10.30 20.22
N SER A 575 -3.45 -9.82 21.20
CA SER A 575 -3.83 -8.85 22.23
C SER A 575 -3.02 -7.58 21.95
N TRP A 576 -3.57 -6.40 22.27
CA TRP A 576 -2.88 -5.11 22.09
C TRP A 576 -1.50 -5.11 22.77
N LYS A 577 -1.40 -5.77 23.92
CA LYS A 577 -0.15 -5.96 24.65
C LYS A 577 0.84 -6.83 23.87
N GLY A 578 0.37 -7.94 23.32
CA GLY A 578 1.22 -8.84 22.54
C GLY A 578 1.78 -8.11 21.32
N ILE A 579 0.89 -7.52 20.52
CA ILE A 579 1.24 -6.92 19.22
C ILE A 579 2.06 -5.64 19.35
N SER A 580 2.03 -4.97 20.51
CA SER A 580 2.84 -3.78 20.74
C SER A 580 4.34 -4.06 20.62
N VAL A 581 4.84 -5.21 21.05
CA VAL A 581 6.27 -5.54 20.97
C VAL A 581 6.81 -5.64 19.53
N PRO A 582 6.19 -6.41 18.60
CA PRO A 582 6.64 -6.41 17.20
C PRO A 582 6.39 -5.06 16.51
N ILE A 583 5.37 -4.27 16.90
CA ILE A 583 5.22 -2.89 16.40
C ILE A 583 6.42 -2.05 16.87
N THR A 584 6.77 -2.08 18.16
CA THR A 584 7.93 -1.36 18.72
C THR A 584 9.23 -1.78 18.03
N ALA A 585 9.39 -3.06 17.73
CA ALA A 585 10.60 -3.59 17.10
C ALA A 585 10.80 -3.11 15.66
N VAL A 586 9.73 -2.72 14.95
CA VAL A 586 9.79 -2.30 13.54
C VAL A 586 9.42 -0.83 13.41
N PHE A 587 8.15 -0.48 13.63
CA PHE A 587 7.63 0.88 13.42
C PHE A 587 7.94 1.83 14.60
N GLY A 588 8.18 1.29 15.79
CA GLY A 588 8.65 2.07 16.94
C GLY A 588 10.17 2.09 17.08
N SER A 589 10.91 1.72 16.04
CA SER A 589 12.37 1.63 16.03
C SER A 589 12.97 2.43 14.88
N SER A 590 14.30 2.56 14.85
CA SER A 590 15.02 3.18 13.74
C SER A 590 14.78 2.48 12.40
N LEU A 591 14.09 1.33 12.32
CA LEU A 591 13.67 0.72 11.05
C LEU A 591 12.54 1.48 10.33
N LEU A 592 11.72 2.28 11.02
CA LEU A 592 10.65 3.06 10.40
C LEU A 592 11.18 4.07 9.35
N PRO A 593 12.12 4.97 9.68
CA PRO A 593 12.66 5.91 8.69
C PRO A 593 13.35 5.21 7.51
N LEU A 594 14.00 4.05 7.75
CA LEU A 594 14.62 3.26 6.67
C LEU A 594 13.56 2.71 5.71
N SER A 595 12.33 2.47 6.20
CA SER A 595 11.29 1.79 5.43
C SER A 595 10.62 2.64 4.37
N VAL A 596 10.77 3.97 4.44
CA VAL A 596 10.15 4.92 3.51
C VAL A 596 11.11 5.47 2.46
N ASN A 597 12.39 5.07 2.50
CA ASN A 597 13.42 5.59 1.61
C ASN A 597 14.31 4.46 1.09
N GLY A 598 14.48 4.37 -0.22
CA GLY A 598 15.20 3.31 -0.92
C GLY A 598 16.72 3.49 -1.01
N GLY A 599 17.35 4.36 -0.22
CA GLY A 599 18.80 4.52 -0.22
C GLY A 599 19.56 3.23 0.14
N VAL A 600 20.80 3.11 -0.35
CA VAL A 600 21.63 1.89 -0.23
C VAL A 600 21.77 1.38 1.21
N TRP A 601 22.02 2.25 2.19
CA TRP A 601 22.18 1.82 3.58
C TRP A 601 20.88 1.24 4.15
N PHE A 602 19.76 1.85 3.80
CA PHE A 602 18.44 1.52 4.33
C PHE A 602 17.97 0.16 3.83
N GLN A 603 18.20 -0.12 2.53
CA GLN A 603 17.94 -1.43 1.94
C GLN A 603 18.73 -2.54 2.64
N ALA A 604 20.03 -2.32 2.90
CA ALA A 604 20.90 -3.31 3.53
C ALA A 604 20.43 -3.66 4.96
N GLN A 605 20.08 -2.65 5.76
CA GLN A 605 19.66 -2.85 7.14
C GLN A 605 18.29 -3.54 7.25
N LEU A 606 17.31 -3.13 6.44
CA LEU A 606 15.99 -3.75 6.43
C LEU A 606 16.02 -5.20 5.94
N LEU A 607 16.76 -5.47 4.86
CA LEU A 607 16.89 -6.83 4.35
C LEU A 607 17.66 -7.73 5.34
N SER A 608 18.69 -7.20 6.00
CA SER A 608 19.39 -7.88 7.10
C SER A 608 18.43 -8.25 8.23
N PHE A 609 17.59 -7.30 8.68
CA PHE A 609 16.58 -7.53 9.71
C PHE A 609 15.62 -8.66 9.32
N VAL A 610 15.09 -8.64 8.10
CA VAL A 610 14.18 -9.68 7.57
C VAL A 610 14.86 -11.04 7.55
N LEU A 611 16.05 -11.14 6.96
CA LEU A 611 16.77 -12.40 6.78
C LEU A 611 17.22 -13.00 8.12
N THR A 612 17.76 -12.21 9.04
CA THR A 612 18.17 -12.69 10.37
C THR A 612 16.96 -13.11 11.20
N THR A 613 15.86 -12.36 11.17
CA THR A 613 14.62 -12.73 11.88
C THR A 613 14.00 -14.01 11.30
N LEU A 614 14.01 -14.15 9.97
CA LEU A 614 13.55 -15.36 9.28
C LEU A 614 14.44 -16.57 9.64
N ALA A 615 15.76 -16.41 9.69
CA ALA A 615 16.69 -17.46 10.09
C ALA A 615 16.35 -17.98 11.50
N PHE A 616 16.19 -17.07 12.46
CA PHE A 616 15.81 -17.44 13.83
C PHE A 616 14.43 -18.10 13.88
N LEU A 617 13.44 -17.58 13.16
CA LEU A 617 12.10 -18.17 13.09
C LEU A 617 12.13 -19.61 12.57
N LEU A 618 12.81 -19.84 11.43
CA LEU A 618 12.85 -21.13 10.75
C LEU A 618 13.54 -22.19 11.60
N VAL A 619 14.69 -21.85 12.20
CA VAL A 619 15.47 -22.79 13.02
C VAL A 619 14.78 -23.05 14.35
N TYR A 620 14.28 -22.01 15.03
CA TYR A 620 13.60 -22.16 16.33
C TYR A 620 12.29 -22.94 16.22
N GLN A 621 11.58 -22.86 15.09
CA GLN A 621 10.33 -23.60 14.84
C GLN A 621 10.53 -24.86 13.97
N ALA A 622 11.77 -25.30 13.74
CA ALA A 622 12.05 -26.41 12.84
C ALA A 622 11.46 -27.74 13.30
N LYS A 623 11.38 -28.00 14.61
CA LYS A 623 10.96 -29.32 15.17
C LYS A 623 11.65 -30.50 14.44
N ASN A 624 12.97 -30.42 14.24
CA ASN A 624 13.80 -31.37 13.47
C ASN A 624 13.56 -31.41 11.94
N SER A 625 12.82 -30.45 11.37
CA SER A 625 12.70 -30.26 9.92
C SER A 625 14.02 -29.82 9.29
N THR A 626 14.70 -30.77 8.66
CA THR A 626 15.98 -30.55 7.97
C THR A 626 15.91 -29.42 6.92
N PRO A 627 14.88 -29.32 6.05
CA PRO A 627 14.77 -28.22 5.08
C PRO A 627 14.67 -26.84 5.73
N ARG A 628 13.92 -26.69 6.82
CA ARG A 628 13.79 -25.41 7.54
C ARG A 628 15.12 -24.98 8.15
N ILE A 629 15.90 -25.94 8.66
CA ILE A 629 17.23 -25.66 9.21
C ILE A 629 18.17 -25.18 8.09
N HIS A 630 18.25 -25.88 6.96
CA HIS A 630 19.06 -25.44 5.81
C HIS A 630 18.66 -24.04 5.32
N LEU A 631 17.37 -23.77 5.20
CA LEU A 631 16.88 -22.46 4.78
C LEU A 631 17.24 -21.37 5.81
N GLY A 632 17.17 -21.67 7.11
CA GLY A 632 17.58 -20.72 8.15
C GLY A 632 19.08 -20.38 8.12
N TYR A 633 19.94 -21.38 7.90
CA TYR A 633 21.38 -21.16 7.71
C TYR A 633 21.66 -20.35 6.44
N LEU A 634 20.95 -20.62 5.34
CA LEU A 634 21.05 -19.84 4.11
C LEU A 634 20.61 -18.39 4.33
N CYS A 635 19.49 -18.14 5.01
CA CYS A 635 19.02 -16.80 5.32
C CYS A 635 20.06 -16.02 6.14
N LEU A 636 20.67 -16.64 7.16
CA LEU A 636 21.71 -15.98 7.94
C LEU A 636 22.98 -15.72 7.11
N ALA A 637 23.37 -16.64 6.21
CA ALA A 637 24.49 -16.42 5.31
C ALA A 637 24.24 -15.25 4.34
N LEU A 638 23.03 -15.12 3.83
CA LEU A 638 22.65 -14.00 2.98
C LEU A 638 22.61 -12.67 3.77
N SER A 639 22.20 -12.68 5.05
CA SER A 639 22.20 -11.46 5.88
C SER A 639 23.61 -10.94 6.17
N VAL A 640 24.63 -11.82 6.21
CA VAL A 640 26.05 -11.40 6.24
C VAL A 640 26.40 -10.54 5.02
N GLY A 641 25.90 -10.91 3.83
CA GLY A 641 26.06 -10.12 2.61
C GLY A 641 25.17 -8.88 2.55
N CYS A 642 24.42 -8.56 3.61
CA CYS A 642 23.81 -7.24 3.84
C CYS A 642 24.59 -6.47 4.91
N ARG A 643 24.88 -7.11 6.04
CA ARG A 643 25.54 -6.57 7.24
C ARG A 643 26.52 -7.62 7.80
N PRO A 644 27.84 -7.47 7.58
CA PRO A 644 28.82 -8.55 7.84
C PRO A 644 28.81 -9.11 9.27
N PHE A 645 28.55 -8.27 10.29
CA PHE A 645 28.53 -8.69 11.69
C PHE A 645 27.38 -9.64 12.06
N GLN A 646 26.38 -9.85 11.17
CA GLN A 646 25.38 -10.90 11.35
C GLN A 646 25.99 -12.31 11.42
N ALA A 647 27.22 -12.49 10.93
CA ALA A 647 27.98 -13.75 11.03
C ALA A 647 28.16 -14.20 12.48
N LEU A 648 28.16 -13.26 13.45
CA LEU A 648 28.25 -13.57 14.88
C LEU A 648 27.11 -14.46 15.38
N TYR A 649 25.98 -14.55 14.68
CA TYR A 649 24.82 -15.29 15.14
C TYR A 649 24.77 -16.77 14.69
N PHE A 650 25.71 -17.25 13.87
CA PHE A 650 25.77 -18.69 13.52
C PHE A 650 25.85 -19.64 14.75
N PRO A 651 26.61 -19.33 15.81
CA PRO A 651 26.62 -20.15 17.04
C PRO A 651 25.24 -20.30 17.69
N ILE A 652 24.36 -19.31 17.58
CA ILE A 652 22.98 -19.39 18.10
C ILE A 652 22.18 -20.46 17.36
N LEU A 653 22.31 -20.51 16.02
CA LEU A 653 21.63 -21.53 15.20
C LEU A 653 22.13 -22.93 15.55
N ILE A 654 23.44 -23.10 15.72
CA ILE A 654 24.06 -24.36 16.16
C ILE A 654 23.49 -24.79 17.51
N TRP A 655 23.38 -23.86 18.46
CA TRP A 655 22.82 -24.14 19.78
C TRP A 655 21.38 -24.67 19.69
N ILE A 656 20.51 -23.97 18.96
CA ILE A 656 19.09 -24.32 18.85
C ILE A 656 18.91 -25.69 18.17
N VAL A 657 19.67 -25.97 17.10
CA VAL A 657 19.60 -27.27 16.40
C VAL A 657 20.02 -28.42 17.30
N ASN A 658 21.07 -28.24 18.10
CA ASN A 658 21.55 -29.28 19.00
C ASN A 658 20.60 -29.53 20.17
N GLN A 659 19.96 -28.49 20.71
CA GLN A 659 18.94 -28.64 21.76
C GLN A 659 17.71 -29.41 21.27
N SER A 660 17.29 -29.21 20.01
CA SER A 660 16.08 -29.86 19.45
C SER A 660 16.22 -31.36 19.17
N ASN A 661 17.45 -31.86 19.02
CA ASN A 661 17.74 -33.26 18.71
C ASN A 661 17.95 -34.13 19.95
N ASP A 662 18.12 -33.55 21.13
CA ASP A 662 18.37 -34.30 22.35
C ASP A 662 17.06 -34.58 23.11
N SER A 663 16.65 -35.85 23.12
CA SER A 663 15.47 -36.34 23.86
C SER A 663 15.75 -36.57 25.35
N ARG A 664 17.00 -36.37 25.78
CA ARG A 664 17.43 -36.49 27.18
C ARG A 664 17.62 -35.08 27.71
N GLY A 665 16.91 -34.72 28.77
CA GLY A 665 17.05 -33.43 29.45
C GLY A 665 18.42 -33.30 30.09
N VAL A 666 19.43 -32.97 29.30
CA VAL A 666 20.80 -32.71 29.77
C VAL A 666 20.82 -31.35 30.46
N ASN A 667 21.38 -31.31 31.68
CA ASN A 667 21.52 -30.07 32.45
C ASN A 667 22.45 -29.07 31.73
N ASN A 668 22.18 -27.77 31.89
CA ASN A 668 22.91 -26.69 31.20
C ASN A 668 24.44 -26.70 31.43
N ALA A 669 24.92 -27.26 32.55
CA ALA A 669 26.34 -27.42 32.84
C ALA A 669 27.01 -28.51 31.99
N GLU A 670 26.34 -29.63 31.75
CA GLU A 670 26.82 -30.73 30.89
C GLU A 670 26.76 -30.35 29.40
N PHE A 671 25.79 -29.52 28.98
CA PHE A 671 25.65 -29.09 27.60
C PHE A 671 26.82 -28.19 27.13
N THR A 672 27.39 -27.39 28.03
CA THR A 672 28.56 -26.54 27.72
C THR A 672 29.83 -27.38 27.48
N PHE A 673 29.95 -28.53 28.17
CA PHE A 673 30.97 -29.55 27.89
C PHE A 673 30.65 -30.35 26.60
N TYR A 674 29.36 -30.58 26.31
CA TYR A 674 28.88 -31.29 25.13
C TYR A 674 29.12 -30.56 23.80
N LEU A 675 28.97 -29.22 23.77
CA LEU A 675 29.33 -28.38 22.61
C LEU A 675 30.83 -28.41 22.28
N LYS A 676 31.69 -28.68 23.28
CA LYS A 676 33.12 -28.94 23.07
C LYS A 676 33.39 -30.33 22.48
N SER A 677 32.41 -31.24 22.43
CA SER A 677 32.62 -32.55 21.80
C SER A 677 32.67 -32.40 20.27
N LYS A 678 33.67 -33.01 19.63
CA LYS A 678 33.81 -33.12 18.15
C LYS A 678 32.49 -33.49 17.45
N ASN A 679 31.61 -34.22 18.13
CA ASN A 679 30.36 -34.75 17.59
C ASN A 679 29.29 -33.69 17.29
N ALA A 680 29.24 -32.57 18.03
CA ALA A 680 28.24 -31.51 17.79
C ALA A 680 28.55 -30.70 16.52
N ILE A 681 29.82 -30.41 16.28
CA ILE A 681 30.30 -29.69 15.08
C ILE A 681 30.11 -30.58 13.84
N ILE A 682 30.49 -31.86 13.91
CA ILE A 682 30.32 -32.81 12.80
C ILE A 682 28.83 -32.99 12.42
N ARG A 683 27.92 -33.03 13.41
CA ARG A 683 26.47 -33.13 13.16
C ARG A 683 25.88 -31.91 12.44
N ASN A 684 26.41 -30.71 12.72
CA ASN A 684 25.94 -29.47 12.09
C ASN A 684 26.65 -29.16 10.77
N PHE A 685 27.77 -29.81 10.47
CA PHE A 685 28.58 -29.56 9.27
C PHE A 685 27.76 -29.61 7.97
N LYS A 686 26.79 -30.53 7.88
CA LYS A 686 25.89 -30.62 6.72
C LYS A 686 25.07 -29.34 6.49
N PHE A 687 24.72 -28.60 7.54
CA PHE A 687 23.96 -27.35 7.45
C PHE A 687 24.85 -26.16 7.04
N PHE A 688 26.17 -26.26 7.22
CA PHE A 688 27.13 -25.24 6.80
C PHE A 688 27.44 -25.26 5.31
N LEU A 689 27.06 -26.31 4.57
CA LEU A 689 27.34 -26.40 3.13
C LEU A 689 26.82 -25.17 2.36
N LEU A 690 25.56 -24.78 2.58
CA LEU A 690 24.97 -23.61 1.93
C LEU A 690 25.65 -22.29 2.34
N PRO A 691 25.83 -21.98 3.63
CA PRO A 691 26.63 -20.83 4.07
C PRO A 691 28.04 -20.78 3.48
N CYS A 692 28.75 -21.92 3.41
CA CYS A 692 30.09 -21.98 2.83
C CYS A 692 30.07 -21.70 1.33
N ILE A 693 29.06 -22.19 0.59
CA ILE A 693 28.89 -21.87 -0.84
C ILE A 693 28.65 -20.37 -1.02
N ILE A 694 27.73 -19.78 -0.24
CA ILE A 694 27.46 -18.33 -0.31
C ILE A 694 28.72 -17.52 0.05
N GLY A 695 29.43 -17.91 1.10
CA GLY A 695 30.69 -17.29 1.49
C GLY A 695 31.77 -17.39 0.41
N ALA A 696 31.89 -18.54 -0.28
CA ALA A 696 32.80 -18.73 -1.40
C ALA A 696 32.42 -17.87 -2.61
N ILE A 697 31.12 -17.70 -2.89
CA ILE A 697 30.63 -16.80 -3.94
C ILE A 697 31.01 -15.35 -3.61
N PHE A 698 30.77 -14.89 -2.37
CA PHE A 698 31.18 -13.55 -1.95
C PHE A 698 32.69 -13.36 -2.03
N ALA A 699 33.47 -14.33 -1.54
CA ALA A 699 34.92 -14.30 -1.62
C ALA A 699 35.42 -14.20 -3.07
N ARG A 700 34.83 -14.98 -3.98
CA ARG A 700 35.20 -14.95 -5.40
C ARG A 700 34.83 -13.63 -6.06
N TYR A 701 33.67 -13.07 -5.72
CA TYR A 701 33.19 -11.78 -6.21
C TYR A 701 34.05 -10.63 -5.69
N ASN A 702 34.41 -10.64 -4.42
CA ASN A 702 35.30 -9.65 -3.80
C ASN A 702 36.72 -9.73 -4.35
N TRP A 703 37.26 -10.95 -4.54
CA TRP A 703 38.53 -11.15 -5.24
C TRP A 703 38.49 -10.50 -6.62
N ALA A 704 37.43 -10.72 -7.41
CA ALA A 704 37.31 -10.14 -8.74
C ALA A 704 37.25 -8.60 -8.75
N ARG A 705 36.80 -7.97 -7.65
CA ARG A 705 36.71 -6.50 -7.54
C ARG A 705 37.97 -5.85 -6.95
N PHE A 706 38.58 -6.48 -5.96
CA PHE A 706 39.57 -5.85 -5.08
C PHE A 706 40.83 -6.69 -4.84
N ASP A 707 40.96 -7.83 -5.51
CA ASP A 707 42.04 -8.83 -5.28
C ASP A 707 42.15 -9.30 -3.82
N ASN A 708 41.07 -9.14 -3.05
CA ASN A 708 40.97 -9.56 -1.66
C ASN A 708 39.59 -10.20 -1.42
N PRO A 709 39.52 -11.49 -1.00
CA PRO A 709 38.25 -12.18 -0.79
C PRO A 709 37.42 -11.62 0.38
N LEU A 710 38.03 -10.91 1.33
CA LEU A 710 37.33 -10.38 2.51
C LEU A 710 36.95 -8.90 2.39
N GLU A 711 37.40 -8.22 1.33
CA GLU A 711 37.15 -6.79 1.14
C GLU A 711 35.85 -6.56 0.36
N PHE A 712 34.92 -5.77 0.92
CA PHE A 712 33.64 -5.46 0.27
C PHE A 712 33.67 -4.16 -0.55
N GLY A 713 34.68 -3.31 -0.31
CA GLY A 713 34.96 -2.07 -1.03
C GLY A 713 35.03 -0.83 -0.15
N HIS A 714 34.63 -0.90 1.13
CA HIS A 714 34.52 0.27 2.00
C HIS A 714 35.88 0.91 2.27
N ILE A 715 36.96 0.14 2.42
CA ILE A 715 38.31 0.71 2.69
C ILE A 715 38.75 1.69 1.59
N TYR A 716 38.19 1.57 0.38
CA TYR A 716 38.50 2.47 -0.74
C TYR A 716 37.71 3.78 -0.75
N LEU A 717 36.81 4.00 0.21
CA LEU A 717 36.10 5.27 0.32
C LEU A 717 37.03 6.37 0.89
N PRO A 718 36.94 7.62 0.39
CA PRO A 718 37.80 8.73 0.83
C PRO A 718 37.79 8.96 2.36
N GLU A 719 36.63 8.77 3.00
CA GLU A 719 36.47 8.90 4.45
C GLU A 719 37.40 7.96 5.24
N PHE A 720 37.63 6.73 4.76
CA PHE A 720 38.44 5.75 5.45
C PHE A 720 39.90 5.74 5.01
N GLN A 721 40.20 6.13 3.77
CA GLN A 721 41.58 6.31 3.32
C GLN A 721 42.28 7.46 4.06
N SER A 722 41.53 8.50 4.42
CA SER A 722 42.02 9.66 5.17
C SER A 722 42.10 9.43 6.69
N ALA A 723 41.55 8.32 7.20
CA ALA A 723 41.46 8.07 8.65
C ALA A 723 42.74 7.42 9.20
N GLU A 724 43.41 8.09 10.15
CA GLU A 724 44.66 7.62 10.77
C GLU A 724 44.60 6.20 11.37
N LEU A 725 43.44 5.80 11.92
CA LEU A 725 43.25 4.48 12.55
C LEU A 725 42.42 3.52 11.70
N GLY A 726 42.18 3.85 10.42
CA GLY A 726 41.37 3.07 9.49
C GLY A 726 39.87 3.04 9.82
N GLN A 727 39.16 2.08 9.22
CA GLN A 727 37.71 1.96 9.34
C GLN A 727 37.25 1.47 10.72
N PHE A 728 37.97 0.51 11.32
CA PHE A 728 37.65 -0.09 12.61
C PHE A 728 38.83 0.01 13.57
N ASN A 729 38.61 0.59 14.76
CA ASN A 729 39.61 0.69 15.81
C ASN A 729 38.97 0.77 17.20
N LEU A 730 39.59 0.13 18.20
CA LEU A 730 39.09 0.15 19.59
C LEU A 730 39.12 1.55 20.21
N ASN A 731 40.00 2.45 19.73
CA ASN A 731 40.08 3.83 20.21
C ASN A 731 38.83 4.65 19.86
N TYR A 732 37.99 4.20 18.93
CA TYR A 732 36.72 4.87 18.61
C TYR A 732 35.61 4.58 19.63
N ILE A 733 35.71 3.49 20.39
CA ILE A 733 34.66 3.03 21.31
C ILE A 733 34.26 4.10 22.34
N PRO A 734 35.19 4.76 23.08
CA PRO A 734 34.80 5.74 24.09
C PRO A 734 33.99 6.90 23.51
N LYS A 735 34.42 7.44 22.36
CA LYS A 735 33.71 8.53 21.67
C LYS A 735 32.33 8.08 21.17
N ASN A 736 32.25 6.88 20.59
CA ASN A 736 30.99 6.36 20.05
C ASN A 736 29.97 5.98 21.15
N ILE A 737 30.44 5.58 22.34
CA ILE A 737 29.57 5.43 23.51
C ILE A 737 28.95 6.78 23.89
N LEU A 738 29.76 7.84 23.98
CA LEU A 738 29.26 9.18 24.30
C LEU A 738 28.28 9.69 23.24
N ASN A 739 28.57 9.49 21.95
CA ASN A 739 27.66 9.84 20.85
C ASN A 739 26.33 9.08 20.97
N SER A 740 26.38 7.79 21.31
CA SER A 740 25.19 6.95 21.48
C SER A 740 24.34 7.32 22.70
N LEU A 741 24.82 8.21 23.57
CA LEU A 741 24.13 8.70 24.76
C LEU A 741 23.67 10.16 24.64
N GLN A 742 23.88 10.81 23.48
CA GLN A 742 23.44 12.19 23.26
C GLN A 742 21.91 12.32 23.28
N LEU A 743 21.40 13.30 24.01
CA LEU A 743 19.97 13.60 24.06
C LEU A 743 19.53 14.44 22.86
N PRO A 744 18.26 14.33 22.43
CA PRO A 744 17.64 15.35 21.58
C PRO A 744 17.73 16.73 22.23
N PHE A 745 17.75 17.77 21.41
CA PHE A 745 17.79 19.16 21.87
C PHE A 745 16.62 19.94 21.27
N LEU A 746 16.30 21.08 21.89
CA LEU A 746 15.30 22.01 21.36
C LEU A 746 16.02 23.10 20.56
N THR A 747 15.49 23.45 19.40
CA THR A 747 15.91 24.64 18.65
C THR A 747 15.39 25.92 19.31
N GLU A 748 15.89 27.08 18.90
CA GLU A 748 15.47 28.38 19.43
C GLU A 748 13.96 28.61 19.29
N ASP A 749 13.33 28.05 18.25
CA ASP A 749 11.89 28.09 18.00
C ASP A 749 11.08 27.08 18.84
N GLY A 750 11.72 26.38 19.78
CA GLY A 750 11.10 25.38 20.64
C GLY A 750 10.75 24.06 19.94
N ARG A 751 11.29 23.79 18.75
CA ARG A 751 11.09 22.51 18.04
C ARG A 751 12.10 21.47 18.50
N LEU A 752 11.68 20.20 18.52
CA LEU A 752 12.55 19.08 18.86
C LEU A 752 13.45 18.74 17.67
N SER A 753 14.77 18.74 17.87
CA SER A 753 15.77 18.41 16.84
C SER A 753 16.74 17.35 17.35
N PHE A 754 17.44 16.71 16.42
CA PHE A 754 18.28 15.54 16.69
C PHE A 754 19.68 15.67 16.07
N PRO A 755 20.70 15.02 16.65
CA PRO A 755 22.00 14.91 16.00
C PRO A 755 21.91 14.16 14.66
N ARG A 756 22.29 14.81 13.55
CA ARG A 756 22.30 14.22 12.19
C ARG A 756 23.44 13.21 11.97
N PHE A 757 24.51 13.31 12.75
CA PHE A 757 25.72 12.48 12.64
C PHE A 757 25.99 11.72 13.94
N ASN A 758 26.51 10.50 13.82
CA ASN A 758 26.89 9.62 14.92
C ASN A 758 25.76 9.21 15.90
N GLY A 759 24.54 9.64 15.63
CA GLY A 759 23.32 9.19 16.30
C GLY A 759 23.05 9.90 17.63
N MET A 760 22.08 9.35 18.35
CA MET A 760 21.59 9.86 19.64
C MET A 760 21.30 8.69 20.57
N LEU A 761 20.73 8.99 21.74
CA LEU A 761 20.31 8.04 22.77
C LEU A 761 19.66 6.78 22.19
N PHE A 762 20.43 5.69 22.14
CA PHE A 762 20.14 4.54 21.28
C PHE A 762 18.81 3.84 21.60
N PHE A 763 18.41 3.84 22.88
CA PHE A 763 17.16 3.22 23.33
C PHE A 763 15.93 4.13 23.20
N LEU A 764 16.12 5.43 22.99
CA LEU A 764 15.02 6.37 22.75
C LEU A 764 14.46 6.18 21.33
N ALA A 765 15.35 6.06 20.34
CA ALA A 765 14.98 5.71 18.97
C ALA A 765 14.62 4.22 18.80
N ASN A 766 15.07 3.35 19.70
CA ASN A 766 14.80 1.90 19.69
C ASN A 766 14.29 1.39 21.06
N PRO A 767 13.05 1.72 21.48
CA PRO A 767 12.49 1.32 22.79
C PRO A 767 12.35 -0.19 22.98
N ILE A 768 12.47 -0.99 21.91
CA ILE A 768 12.57 -2.46 22.00
C ILE A 768 13.74 -2.89 22.88
N ILE A 769 14.81 -2.08 22.95
CA ILE A 769 15.95 -2.30 23.83
C ILE A 769 15.53 -2.14 25.31
N LEU A 770 14.68 -1.16 25.63
CA LEU A 770 14.12 -1.02 26.97
C LEU A 770 13.20 -2.18 27.32
N ILE A 771 12.34 -2.60 26.38
CA ILE A 771 11.49 -3.78 26.57
C ILE A 771 12.39 -4.99 26.88
N TYR A 772 13.44 -5.22 26.10
CA TYR A 772 14.40 -6.30 26.36
C TYR A 772 14.99 -6.22 27.79
N PHE A 773 15.52 -5.06 28.20
CA PHE A 773 16.11 -4.89 29.53
C PHE A 773 15.10 -5.15 30.66
N PHE A 774 13.88 -4.63 30.55
CA PHE A 774 12.83 -4.86 31.55
C PHE A 774 12.37 -6.32 31.62
N LYS A 775 12.53 -7.09 30.55
CA LYS A 775 12.15 -8.52 30.50
C LYS A 775 13.31 -9.45 30.84
N LEU A 776 14.52 -8.94 31.14
CA LEU A 776 15.62 -9.77 31.66
C LEU A 776 15.22 -10.52 32.95
N ASN A 777 14.32 -9.96 33.75
CA ASN A 777 13.78 -10.62 34.95
C ASN A 777 12.89 -11.84 34.65
N GLN A 778 12.45 -12.03 33.39
CA GLN A 778 11.64 -13.19 32.96
C GLN A 778 12.51 -14.38 32.51
N TRP A 779 13.80 -14.35 32.86
CA TRP A 779 14.78 -15.37 32.54
C TRP A 779 14.31 -16.78 32.93
N LYS A 780 14.20 -17.68 31.94
CA LYS A 780 13.94 -19.08 32.18
C LYS A 780 15.24 -19.83 32.44
N ARG A 781 15.37 -20.44 33.63
CA ARG A 781 16.54 -21.24 34.02
C ARG A 781 16.89 -22.34 33.00
N GLN A 782 15.88 -22.91 32.33
CA GLN A 782 16.06 -23.94 31.30
C GLN A 782 16.75 -23.40 30.03
N GLN A 783 16.61 -22.11 29.73
CA GLN A 783 17.18 -21.46 28.55
C GLN A 783 18.45 -20.66 28.84
N THR A 784 19.02 -20.81 30.05
CA THR A 784 20.19 -20.04 30.52
C THR A 784 21.34 -20.05 29.52
N GLY A 785 21.71 -21.21 28.97
CA GLY A 785 22.83 -21.29 28.03
C GLY A 785 22.58 -20.53 26.73
N LEU A 786 21.37 -20.67 26.14
CA LEU A 786 20.97 -19.90 24.95
C LEU A 786 20.92 -18.39 25.25
N ASN A 787 20.38 -18.01 26.40
CA ASN A 787 20.26 -16.62 26.82
C ASN A 787 21.64 -15.95 27.01
N VAL A 788 22.57 -16.62 27.69
CA VAL A 788 23.96 -16.15 27.86
C VAL A 788 24.60 -15.99 26.48
N LEU A 789 24.45 -16.97 25.59
CA LEU A 789 24.99 -16.89 24.24
C LEU A 789 24.43 -15.71 23.45
N ILE A 790 23.11 -15.50 23.47
CA ILE A 790 22.46 -14.35 22.81
C ILE A 790 23.00 -13.03 23.37
N ILE A 791 23.10 -12.90 24.70
CA ILE A 791 23.62 -11.69 25.35
C ILE A 791 25.06 -11.43 24.95
N THR A 792 25.94 -12.43 25.09
CA THR A 792 27.37 -12.29 24.79
C THR A 792 27.59 -11.89 23.34
N LEU A 793 26.93 -12.57 22.39
CA LEU A 793 27.09 -12.25 20.97
C LEU A 793 26.49 -10.89 20.60
N THR A 794 25.39 -10.49 21.24
CA THR A 794 24.80 -9.15 21.05
C THR A 794 25.73 -8.07 21.59
N LEU A 795 26.36 -8.27 22.75
CA LEU A 795 27.34 -7.32 23.29
C LEU A 795 28.59 -7.23 22.41
N ILE A 796 29.08 -8.36 21.89
CA ILE A 796 30.20 -8.36 20.93
C ILE A 796 29.80 -7.59 19.66
N HIS A 797 28.60 -7.81 19.13
CA HIS A 797 28.09 -7.08 17.97
C HIS A 797 28.06 -5.56 18.25
N VAL A 798 27.55 -5.13 19.41
CA VAL A 798 27.56 -3.71 19.82
C VAL A 798 28.98 -3.17 19.91
N LEU A 799 29.93 -3.90 20.50
CA LEU A 799 31.34 -3.48 20.58
C LEU A 799 31.98 -3.32 19.21
N LEU A 800 31.67 -4.20 18.25
CA LEU A 800 32.14 -4.09 16.87
C LEU A 800 31.52 -2.90 16.12
N LEU A 801 30.25 -2.57 16.40
CA LEU A 801 29.63 -1.36 15.85
C LEU A 801 30.29 -0.10 16.44
N LEU A 802 30.55 -0.08 17.75
CA LEU A 802 31.19 1.03 18.44
C LEU A 802 32.67 1.21 18.07
N SER A 803 33.33 0.19 17.53
CA SER A 803 34.70 0.31 17.02
C SER A 803 34.76 0.88 15.60
N HIS A 804 33.64 1.16 14.94
CA HIS A 804 33.63 1.79 13.62
C HIS A 804 33.98 3.28 13.70
N ARG A 805 34.64 3.82 12.67
CA ARG A 805 35.08 5.22 12.59
C ARG A 805 33.96 6.24 12.82
N THR A 806 32.78 5.99 12.25
CA THR A 806 31.57 6.80 12.39
C THR A 806 30.36 5.96 12.75
N MET A 807 29.42 6.48 13.53
CA MET A 807 28.17 5.78 13.84
C MET A 807 27.06 6.05 12.80
N GLY A 808 27.45 6.40 11.57
CA GLY A 808 26.56 6.79 10.47
C GLY A 808 26.44 8.30 10.27
N GLY A 809 26.21 8.70 9.01
CA GLY A 809 25.89 10.06 8.59
C GLY A 809 24.48 10.15 8.01
N TRP A 810 23.88 11.35 8.10
CA TRP A 810 22.51 11.66 7.66
C TRP A 810 21.50 10.61 8.14
N GLN A 811 21.23 10.61 9.45
CA GLN A 811 20.36 9.62 10.08
C GLN A 811 19.50 10.21 11.20
N PHE A 812 18.38 9.51 11.48
CA PHE A 812 17.61 9.66 12.70
C PHE A 812 17.90 8.50 13.65
N GLY A 813 18.13 8.80 14.92
CA GLY A 813 18.44 7.78 15.92
C GLY A 813 19.82 7.17 15.74
N ASN A 814 20.05 6.03 16.39
CA ASN A 814 21.27 5.24 16.23
C ASN A 814 20.96 4.01 15.35
N ARG A 815 20.87 4.22 14.03
CA ARG A 815 20.32 3.21 13.10
C ARG A 815 21.09 1.90 13.09
N TYR A 816 22.39 1.90 13.42
CA TYR A 816 23.19 0.67 13.46
C TYR A 816 22.72 -0.31 14.54
N PHE A 817 22.10 0.17 15.61
CA PHE A 817 21.51 -0.67 16.65
C PHE A 817 20.26 -1.41 16.17
N ALA A 818 19.73 -1.10 14.98
CA ALA A 818 18.69 -1.93 14.37
C ALA A 818 19.18 -3.36 14.06
N ASP A 819 20.48 -3.54 13.83
CA ASP A 819 21.08 -4.84 13.46
C ASP A 819 21.01 -5.89 14.58
N ILE A 820 20.85 -5.45 15.84
CA ILE A 820 20.75 -6.34 17.01
C ILE A 820 19.31 -6.70 17.37
N ILE A 821 18.30 -5.99 16.84
CA ILE A 821 16.88 -6.22 17.18
C ILE A 821 16.45 -7.68 16.98
N PRO A 822 16.84 -8.41 15.91
CA PRO A 822 16.48 -9.82 15.75
C PRO A 822 16.93 -10.71 16.92
N ALA A 823 18.12 -10.45 17.49
CA ALA A 823 18.63 -11.20 18.63
C ALA A 823 17.83 -10.90 19.91
N LEU A 824 17.41 -9.65 20.11
CA LEU A 824 16.54 -9.26 21.22
C LEU A 824 15.17 -9.96 21.12
N LEU A 825 14.59 -10.03 19.90
CA LEU A 825 13.34 -10.75 19.66
C LEU A 825 13.47 -12.25 19.95
N LEU A 826 14.60 -12.86 19.57
CA LEU A 826 14.87 -14.27 19.87
C LEU A 826 14.97 -14.52 21.38
N PHE A 827 15.62 -13.64 22.14
CA PHE A 827 15.67 -13.74 23.60
C PHE A 827 14.27 -13.67 24.21
N LEU A 828 13.46 -12.68 23.80
CA LEU A 828 12.07 -12.56 24.27
C LEU A 828 11.26 -13.82 23.95
N ARG A 829 11.48 -14.40 22.77
CA ARG A 829 10.85 -15.67 22.39
C ARG A 829 11.33 -16.83 23.27
N ALA A 830 12.63 -16.99 23.46
CA ALA A 830 13.20 -18.10 24.23
C ALA A 830 12.68 -18.13 25.68
N ASN A 831 12.37 -16.97 26.25
CA ASN A 831 11.88 -16.85 27.62
C ASN A 831 10.34 -16.80 27.74
N ASP A 832 9.60 -17.01 26.64
CA ASP A 832 8.14 -16.86 26.56
C ASP A 832 7.65 -15.58 27.24
N PHE A 833 8.19 -14.44 26.79
CA PHE A 833 7.94 -13.16 27.42
C PHE A 833 6.42 -12.89 27.60
N LYS A 834 6.10 -12.22 28.70
CA LYS A 834 4.74 -11.74 28.99
C LYS A 834 4.67 -10.25 28.72
N ALA A 835 3.84 -9.88 27.75
CA ALA A 835 3.56 -8.49 27.45
C ALA A 835 2.83 -7.78 28.60
N SER A 836 3.18 -6.53 28.87
CA SER A 836 2.63 -5.68 29.93
C SER A 836 2.06 -4.37 29.36
N ASN A 837 1.39 -3.59 30.20
CA ASN A 837 0.87 -2.28 29.80
C ASN A 837 2.01 -1.28 29.47
N TYR A 838 3.18 -1.43 30.11
CA TYR A 838 4.36 -0.63 29.81
C TYR A 838 4.85 -0.85 28.37
N ASP A 839 4.70 -2.06 27.83
CA ASP A 839 5.09 -2.35 26.45
C ASP A 839 4.20 -1.61 25.43
N ILE A 840 2.93 -1.33 25.78
CA ILE A 840 2.04 -0.49 24.96
C ILE A 840 2.48 0.98 25.02
N LEU A 841 2.82 1.47 26.21
CA LEU A 841 3.31 2.84 26.37
C LEU A 841 4.60 3.08 25.58
N LEU A 842 5.57 2.16 25.69
CA LEU A 842 6.82 2.21 24.94
C LEU A 842 6.60 2.09 23.43
N CYS A 843 5.60 1.30 23.01
CA CYS A 843 5.18 1.22 21.61
C CYS A 843 4.64 2.57 21.11
N PHE A 844 3.72 3.19 21.85
CA PHE A 844 3.13 4.46 21.46
C PHE A 844 4.18 5.58 21.38
N LEU A 845 5.04 5.69 22.40
CA LEU A 845 6.13 6.66 22.42
C LEU A 845 7.13 6.40 21.30
N GLY A 846 7.52 5.13 21.10
CA GLY A 846 8.46 4.74 20.06
C GLY A 846 7.96 5.04 18.66
N VAL A 847 6.71 4.68 18.35
CA VAL A 847 6.10 4.98 17.05
C VAL A 847 5.98 6.49 16.85
N SER A 848 5.46 7.23 17.83
CA SER A 848 5.30 8.69 17.72
C SER A 848 6.63 9.39 17.46
N LEU A 849 7.67 9.01 18.20
CA LEU A 849 9.01 9.58 18.05
C LEU A 849 9.64 9.22 16.72
N ASN A 850 9.52 7.96 16.26
CA ASN A 850 10.09 7.56 14.98
C ASN A 850 9.32 8.16 13.80
N VAL A 851 8.02 8.42 13.92
CA VAL A 851 7.25 9.17 12.93
C VAL A 851 7.78 10.60 12.84
N TYR A 852 7.90 11.28 13.98
CA TYR A 852 8.45 12.63 14.03
C TYR A 852 9.88 12.68 13.48
N GLY A 853 10.72 11.74 13.90
CA GLY A 853 12.11 11.62 13.45
C GLY A 853 12.24 11.32 11.96
N THR A 854 11.31 10.54 11.39
CA THR A 854 11.24 10.28 9.94
C THR A 854 10.93 11.57 9.18
N LEU A 855 9.93 12.33 9.63
CA LEU A 855 9.59 13.62 9.01
C LEU A 855 10.74 14.62 9.16
N TRP A 856 11.32 14.73 10.36
CA TRP A 856 12.46 15.61 10.62
C TRP A 856 13.65 15.30 9.70
N LEU A 857 13.99 14.02 9.52
CA LEU A 857 15.13 13.61 8.71
C LEU A 857 14.96 13.93 7.22
N PHE A 858 13.77 13.68 6.67
CA PHE A 858 13.54 13.75 5.22
C PHE A 858 12.92 15.07 4.75
N LEU A 859 12.30 15.85 5.63
CA LEU A 859 11.81 17.20 5.32
C LEU A 859 12.84 18.30 5.65
N ASP A 860 14.04 17.90 6.06
CA ASP A 860 15.12 18.80 6.46
C ASP A 860 14.65 19.88 7.44
N TRP A 861 13.82 19.49 8.43
CA TRP A 861 13.38 20.41 9.46
C TRP A 861 14.62 20.97 10.19
N PRO A 862 14.75 22.31 10.31
CA PRO A 862 15.89 22.93 10.98
C PRO A 862 15.97 22.53 12.45
#